data_AF-A0A4P8ECX5-F1
#
_entry.id   AF-A0A4P8ECX5-F1
#
_cell.length_a   1.000
_cell.length_b   1.000
_cell.length_c   1.000
_cell.angle_alpha   90.00
_cell.angle_beta   90.00
_cell.angle_gamma   90.00
#
_symmetry.space_group_name_H-M   'P 1'
#
loop_
_entity.id
_entity.type
_entity.pdbx_description
1 polymer ?
#
loop_
_entity_poly.entity_id
_entity_poly.type
_entity_poly.pdbx_seq_one_letter_code
_entity_poly.pdbx_strand_id
1 'polypeptide(L)'
;MPISRRHLLVLLASTGLVSTLPCPTVAGNLGGGIRHGWDENVPGPTKADFFVAPAGDDTAPGSFDQPLRTIQRGVDMLAARKGGSLGIRGGIYREQVSLDALRGTHAAPYRIHRYGQERVTITAAEPLTGWRPASAMETSTLGLPSGVFAARLDPSRVAHKAVLSLNLYEGDHPCTLSTDRADYTRPQATGDYTTYRQGTFLVDSEDRILAIQDKRLVGMDPVRLTDARVRVYHAPNLVSTQRIEAFDPATGTLTLSNQTLKLQRSNKKPQMRYALENLAQAMQPGDWAVKRTSAGLIVYLRPRDPTHIENGIEVSLRPVCIDVGAARHVELFGLEAIRASGEARLDGICIRVLGNAGHDDDAPTGLRVSECRVGESPRGPRRGFGAIYMRKVKDVQLRHITMDGTRCGLFINDGNDVDMRFLHVSNAAATPTIFYSLRNSILAFSLFENSGSDAHSNKFNFYQGSDAVLVYGVRCRGVSGYATYQKASRIHFAFCDLPCDPRSNNRALVSQNFSQKTGKDAGDGTGEPVEGSTFYYWNNTLAKGHNNSEKANALRLGPERNSQNHAFFNNILHGGGLSQIYTKSAEPKRERRSHNRYTGLSWWQTSHYNWHLGPDEEQMRPGQKPRGKGLDMRPVILSEIAPLFPKFTHWDLDIEGQPVDWDAPPIGCLA
;
A
#
# COMPACT_ATOMS: atom_id res chain seq x y z
N MET A 1 67.22 -2.09 32.52
CA MET A 1 66.29 -1.01 32.95
C MET A 1 65.05 -1.06 32.08
N PRO A 2 63.88 -1.34 32.67
CA PRO A 2 62.71 -0.51 32.41
C PRO A 2 61.96 -0.16 33.72
N ILE A 3 61.36 1.02 33.80
CA ILE A 3 60.60 1.55 34.95
C ILE A 3 59.16 1.74 34.47
N SER A 4 58.23 0.88 34.92
CA SER A 4 57.15 1.12 35.91
C SER A 4 55.91 1.83 35.34
N ARG A 5 54.67 1.53 35.73
CA ARG A 5 54.18 1.37 37.11
C ARG A 5 52.84 0.62 37.15
N ARG A 6 52.63 -0.02 38.30
CA ARG A 6 51.55 -0.93 38.68
C ARG A 6 50.22 -0.23 38.99
N HIS A 7 49.19 -1.06 38.86
CA HIS A 7 47.83 -0.92 39.37
C HIS A 7 47.81 -0.69 40.88
N LEU A 8 46.91 0.19 41.35
CA LEU A 8 46.40 0.18 42.71
C LEU A 8 44.87 0.26 42.67
N LEU A 9 44.25 -0.78 43.21
CA LEU A 9 42.82 -0.95 43.44
C LEU A 9 42.47 -0.20 44.74
N VAL A 10 41.44 0.65 44.72
CA VAL A 10 40.73 1.07 45.95
C VAL A 10 39.24 0.94 45.67
N LEU A 11 38.63 -0.05 46.34
CA LEU A 11 37.19 -0.20 46.49
C LEU A 11 36.72 0.74 47.60
N LEU A 12 35.74 1.60 47.31
CA LEU A 12 34.81 2.13 48.30
C LEU A 12 33.43 2.24 47.62
N ALA A 13 32.50 1.41 48.10
CA ALA A 13 31.08 1.50 47.79
C ALA A 13 30.43 2.52 48.73
N SER A 14 29.59 3.41 48.20
CA SER A 14 28.28 3.77 48.79
C SER A 14 27.58 4.86 47.97
N THR A 15 26.39 4.47 47.47
CA THR A 15 25.13 5.23 47.46
C THR A 15 25.08 6.65 46.89
N GLY A 16 24.24 6.84 45.86
CA GLY A 16 23.48 8.08 45.69
C GLY A 16 23.29 8.52 44.25
N LEU A 17 22.02 8.55 43.81
CA LEU A 17 21.49 9.15 42.58
C LEU A 17 21.71 8.37 41.27
N VAL A 18 20.89 7.33 41.10
CA VAL A 18 20.34 7.02 39.78
C VAL A 18 19.51 8.24 39.37
N SER A 19 19.99 9.02 38.41
CA SER A 19 19.17 10.02 37.75
C SER A 19 18.05 9.27 37.02
N THR A 20 16.86 9.26 37.62
CA THR A 20 15.63 8.92 36.93
C THR A 20 15.56 9.83 35.70
N LEU A 21 15.61 9.22 34.51
CA LEU A 21 15.31 9.90 33.26
C LEU A 21 13.99 10.67 33.46
N PRO A 22 13.93 11.96 33.11
CA PRO A 22 12.69 12.71 33.24
C PRO A 22 11.60 12.03 32.41
N CYS A 23 10.42 11.94 33.02
CA CYS A 23 9.13 11.66 32.40
C CYS A 23 9.07 12.32 31.00
N PRO A 24 8.53 11.66 29.95
CA PRO A 24 8.36 12.31 28.67
C PRO A 24 7.55 13.59 28.89
N THR A 25 8.21 14.73 28.69
CA THR A 25 7.58 16.04 28.60
C THR A 25 6.38 15.91 27.69
N VAL A 26 5.21 16.35 28.20
CA VAL A 26 3.96 16.52 27.45
C VAL A 26 4.31 16.93 26.03
N ALA A 27 4.11 16.02 25.08
CA ALA A 27 4.27 16.37 23.68
C ALA A 27 3.34 17.55 23.42
N GLY A 28 3.90 18.70 23.00
CA GLY A 28 3.11 19.86 22.67
C GLY A 28 1.96 19.45 21.75
N ASN A 29 0.76 19.96 22.03
CA ASN A 29 -0.41 19.80 21.18
C ASN A 29 0.01 19.96 19.71
N LEU A 30 -0.42 19.04 18.82
CA LEU A 30 -0.13 19.18 17.39
C LEU A 30 -0.81 20.43 16.77
N GLY A 31 -1.56 21.20 17.56
CA GLY A 31 -1.76 22.64 17.34
C GLY A 31 -2.35 22.95 15.97
N GLY A 32 -3.46 22.28 15.63
CA GLY A 32 -4.09 22.37 14.32
C GLY A 32 -4.80 21.09 13.84
N GLY A 33 -4.69 19.98 14.59
CA GLY A 33 -5.19 18.66 14.20
C GLY A 33 -4.18 17.89 13.32
N ILE A 34 -4.48 16.62 13.03
CA ILE A 34 -3.61 15.78 12.18
C ILE A 34 -3.76 16.17 10.71
N ARG A 35 -2.68 16.67 10.10
CA ARG A 35 -2.57 16.79 8.63
C ARG A 35 -2.05 15.49 8.04
N HIS A 36 -2.90 14.81 7.27
CA HIS A 36 -2.51 13.63 6.50
C HIS A 36 -1.96 14.03 5.13
N GLY A 37 -0.93 13.34 4.67
CA GLY A 37 -0.42 13.49 3.31
C GLY A 37 0.43 14.75 3.11
N TRP A 38 0.78 14.96 1.84
CA TRP A 38 1.56 16.09 1.36
C TRP A 38 0.73 17.38 1.34
N ASP A 39 1.39 18.50 1.64
CA ASP A 39 0.88 19.86 1.38
C ASP A 39 1.79 20.61 0.40
N GLU A 40 1.23 21.00 -0.74
CA GLU A 40 1.94 21.75 -1.78
C GLU A 40 2.44 23.11 -1.28
N ASN A 41 1.84 23.66 -0.22
CA ASN A 41 2.16 24.99 0.30
C ASN A 41 3.34 25.01 1.29
N VAL A 42 3.79 23.86 1.78
CA VAL A 42 4.93 23.79 2.71
C VAL A 42 6.25 24.09 1.98
N PRO A 43 6.89 25.26 2.15
CA PRO A 43 8.05 25.62 1.35
C PRO A 43 9.25 24.71 1.62
N GLY A 44 9.91 24.27 0.55
CA GLY A 44 11.25 23.67 0.62
C GLY A 44 12.36 24.73 0.77
N PRO A 45 13.61 24.31 1.02
CA PRO A 45 14.74 25.23 1.08
C PRO A 45 14.94 25.99 -0.23
N THR A 46 15.40 27.24 -0.12
CA THR A 46 15.77 28.11 -1.26
C THR A 46 17.27 28.25 -1.45
N LYS A 47 18.07 27.57 -0.64
CA LYS A 47 19.53 27.47 -0.79
C LYS A 47 19.89 26.03 -1.13
N ALA A 48 20.75 25.85 -2.11
CA ALA A 48 21.29 24.57 -2.52
C ALA A 48 22.72 24.73 -3.07
N ASP A 49 23.48 23.65 -3.11
CA ASP A 49 24.81 23.62 -3.76
C ASP A 49 24.67 23.62 -5.29
N PHE A 50 23.66 22.90 -5.80
CA PHE A 50 23.33 22.83 -7.22
C PHE A 50 21.85 23.08 -7.47
N PHE A 51 21.54 23.59 -8.65
CA PHE A 51 20.18 23.86 -9.11
C PHE A 51 19.88 23.16 -10.44
N VAL A 52 18.66 22.67 -10.57
CA VAL A 52 18.11 22.07 -11.78
C VAL A 52 16.85 22.83 -12.20
N ALA A 53 16.67 23.09 -13.49
CA ALA A 53 15.48 23.73 -14.05
C ALA A 53 15.13 23.14 -15.43
N PRO A 54 13.86 23.12 -15.88
CA PRO A 54 13.50 22.52 -17.17
C PRO A 54 14.18 23.19 -18.38
N ALA A 55 14.48 24.48 -18.28
CA ALA A 55 15.17 25.27 -19.29
C ALA A 55 16.69 25.36 -19.09
N GLY A 56 17.25 24.60 -18.14
CA GLY A 56 18.69 24.58 -17.86
C GLY A 56 19.52 23.84 -18.92
N ASP A 57 20.81 23.69 -18.65
CA ASP A 57 21.78 23.00 -19.52
C ASP A 57 22.66 22.05 -18.68
N ASP A 58 22.76 20.78 -19.05
CA ASP A 58 23.56 19.77 -18.32
C ASP A 58 25.08 20.01 -18.41
N THR A 59 25.51 20.93 -19.28
CA THR A 59 26.90 21.42 -19.38
C THR A 59 27.19 22.62 -18.49
N ALA A 60 26.16 23.26 -17.92
CA ALA A 60 26.27 24.39 -17.02
C ALA A 60 26.92 24.01 -15.67
N PRO A 61 27.43 24.98 -14.89
CA PRO A 61 28.00 24.71 -13.56
C PRO A 61 26.96 24.29 -12.50
N GLY A 62 25.67 24.38 -12.80
CA GLY A 62 24.58 24.08 -11.86
C GLY A 62 24.37 25.14 -10.78
N SER A 63 24.76 26.39 -11.06
CA SER A 63 24.47 27.54 -10.20
C SER A 63 22.99 27.95 -10.32
N PHE A 64 22.52 28.85 -9.45
CA PHE A 64 21.14 29.36 -9.53
C PHE A 64 20.84 30.06 -10.87
N ASP A 65 21.79 30.86 -11.38
CA ASP A 65 21.64 31.62 -12.63
C ASP A 65 21.92 30.76 -13.87
N GLN A 66 22.69 29.69 -13.72
CA GLN A 66 23.00 28.72 -14.78
C GLN A 66 22.71 27.30 -14.28
N PRO A 67 21.41 26.95 -14.15
CA PRO A 67 21.00 25.66 -13.61
C PRO A 67 21.24 24.53 -14.62
N LEU A 68 21.37 23.31 -14.10
CA LEU A 68 21.37 22.08 -14.89
C LEU A 68 19.99 21.80 -15.47
N ARG A 69 19.91 20.98 -16.52
CA ARG A 69 18.62 20.62 -17.14
C ARG A 69 17.96 19.42 -16.47
N THR A 70 18.74 18.38 -16.19
CA THR A 70 18.24 17.08 -15.71
C THR A 70 18.54 16.88 -14.23
N ILE A 71 17.62 16.22 -13.53
CA ILE A 71 17.80 15.88 -12.12
C ILE A 71 18.94 14.89 -11.97
N GLN A 72 19.06 13.90 -12.87
CA GLN A 72 20.17 12.95 -12.85
C GLN A 72 21.53 13.66 -12.87
N ARG A 73 21.73 14.67 -13.71
CA ARG A 73 22.99 15.42 -13.75
C ARG A 73 23.30 16.10 -12.42
N GLY A 74 22.29 16.67 -11.76
CA GLY A 74 22.43 17.25 -10.42
C GLY A 74 22.82 16.21 -9.36
N VAL A 75 22.24 15.01 -9.41
CA VAL A 75 22.60 13.89 -8.54
C VAL A 75 24.05 13.45 -8.77
N ASP A 76 24.50 13.37 -10.02
CA ASP A 76 25.89 13.02 -10.35
C ASP A 76 26.89 14.05 -9.79
N MET A 77 26.54 15.34 -9.85
CA MET A 77 27.35 16.42 -9.27
C MET A 77 27.40 16.34 -7.75
N LEU A 78 26.28 16.04 -7.08
CA LEU A 78 26.27 15.77 -5.64
C LEU A 78 27.18 14.59 -5.29
N ALA A 79 27.07 13.47 -6.01
CA ALA A 79 27.88 12.29 -5.78
C ALA A 79 29.39 12.61 -5.91
N ALA A 80 29.78 13.37 -6.95
CA ALA A 80 31.15 13.82 -7.15
C ALA A 80 31.64 14.73 -6.01
N ARG A 81 30.76 15.58 -5.46
CA ARG A 81 31.05 16.47 -4.32
C ARG A 81 31.14 15.74 -2.97
N LYS A 82 30.58 14.53 -2.87
CA LYS A 82 30.52 13.73 -1.63
C LYS A 82 29.65 14.35 -0.51
N GLY A 83 28.62 15.10 -0.89
CA GLY A 83 27.66 15.71 0.03
C GLY A 83 27.00 16.93 -0.58
N GLY A 84 25.99 17.48 0.10
CA GLY A 84 25.35 18.73 -0.27
C GLY A 84 23.87 18.61 -0.60
N SER A 85 23.37 19.63 -1.28
CA SER A 85 21.95 19.85 -1.55
C SER A 85 21.69 20.21 -3.02
N LEU A 86 20.60 19.66 -3.56
CA LEU A 86 20.11 19.92 -4.92
C LEU A 86 18.72 20.55 -4.85
N GLY A 87 18.62 21.81 -5.28
CA GLY A 87 17.37 22.54 -5.39
C GLY A 87 16.77 22.40 -6.79
N ILE A 88 15.57 21.86 -6.89
CA ILE A 88 14.89 21.63 -8.17
C ILE A 88 13.84 22.74 -8.38
N ARG A 89 13.98 23.48 -9.48
CA ARG A 89 13.03 24.51 -9.90
C ARG A 89 11.77 23.85 -10.48
N GLY A 90 10.66 24.58 -10.40
CA GLY A 90 9.34 24.10 -10.78
C GLY A 90 9.25 23.68 -12.24
N GLY A 91 8.51 22.61 -12.49
CA GLY A 91 8.30 22.06 -13.82
C GLY A 91 8.13 20.54 -13.84
N ILE A 92 7.99 20.02 -15.05
CA ILE A 92 7.81 18.58 -15.32
C ILE A 92 9.12 18.01 -15.84
N TYR A 93 9.66 17.04 -15.12
CA TYR A 93 10.88 16.29 -15.44
C TYR A 93 10.52 14.88 -15.90
N ARG A 94 10.71 14.61 -17.19
CA ARG A 94 10.33 13.34 -17.83
C ARG A 94 11.49 12.36 -17.88
N GLU A 95 11.99 11.99 -16.71
CA GLU A 95 13.18 11.14 -16.57
C GLU A 95 13.00 10.03 -15.53
N GLN A 96 13.93 9.08 -15.53
CA GLN A 96 14.12 8.16 -14.42
C GLN A 96 15.41 8.58 -13.71
N VAL A 97 15.32 8.91 -12.43
CA VAL A 97 16.44 9.36 -11.60
C VAL A 97 16.98 8.19 -10.79
N SER A 98 18.28 7.94 -10.86
CA SER A 98 19.01 7.00 -10.03
C SER A 98 19.80 7.73 -8.96
N LEU A 99 19.54 7.41 -7.69
CA LEU A 99 20.28 7.91 -6.52
C LEU A 99 21.38 6.95 -6.09
N ASP A 100 21.59 5.86 -6.83
CA ASP A 100 22.46 4.75 -6.44
C ASP A 100 23.89 5.17 -6.12
N ALA A 101 24.39 6.29 -6.63
CA ALA A 101 25.74 6.78 -6.36
C ALA A 101 25.88 7.57 -5.03
N LEU A 102 24.79 7.91 -4.35
CA LEU A 102 24.82 8.77 -3.16
C LEU A 102 25.22 7.99 -1.90
N ARG A 103 26.37 8.34 -1.30
CA ARG A 103 26.94 7.68 -0.10
C ARG A 103 27.04 8.66 1.07
N GLY A 104 25.90 9.08 1.60
CA GLY A 104 25.84 10.07 2.68
C GLY A 104 26.20 9.46 4.03
N THR A 105 26.26 10.31 5.06
CA THR A 105 26.37 9.87 6.46
C THR A 105 25.28 10.54 7.30
N HIS A 106 25.02 10.04 8.51
CA HIS A 106 24.09 10.70 9.42
C HIS A 106 24.46 12.17 9.69
N ALA A 107 25.76 12.48 9.77
CA ALA A 107 26.26 13.84 10.00
C ALA A 107 26.24 14.74 8.74
N ALA A 108 26.28 14.13 7.55
CA ALA A 108 26.29 14.82 6.27
C ALA A 108 25.39 14.08 5.25
N PRO A 109 24.05 14.25 5.36
CA PRO A 109 23.12 13.66 4.40
C PRO A 109 23.12 14.43 3.08
N TYR A 110 22.70 13.77 2.00
CA TYR A 110 22.34 14.43 0.75
C TYR A 110 20.90 14.92 0.82
N ARG A 111 20.63 16.13 0.31
CA ARG A 111 19.26 16.68 0.27
C ARG A 111 18.85 16.97 -1.17
N ILE A 112 17.73 16.43 -1.60
CA ILE A 112 17.13 16.70 -2.90
C ILE A 112 15.72 17.24 -2.64
N HIS A 113 15.47 18.47 -3.05
CA HIS A 113 14.25 19.18 -2.67
C HIS A 113 13.75 20.11 -3.75
N ARG A 114 12.44 20.39 -3.75
CA ARG A 114 11.89 21.53 -4.49
C ARG A 114 12.48 22.85 -4.01
N TYR A 115 12.56 23.83 -4.90
CA TYR A 115 12.95 25.20 -4.57
C TYR A 115 11.75 25.98 -4.04
N GLY A 116 11.75 26.34 -2.75
CA GLY A 116 10.65 27.08 -2.15
C GLY A 116 9.30 26.37 -2.32
N GLN A 117 8.29 27.06 -2.85
CA GLN A 117 6.96 26.50 -3.14
C GLN A 117 6.81 26.03 -4.60
N GLU A 118 7.88 26.04 -5.39
CA GLU A 118 7.79 25.64 -6.80
C GLU A 118 7.41 24.15 -6.91
N ARG A 119 6.40 23.85 -7.74
CA ARG A 119 5.90 22.47 -7.92
C ARG A 119 6.83 21.68 -8.86
N VAL A 120 7.35 20.56 -8.36
CA VAL A 120 8.30 19.71 -9.08
C VAL A 120 7.67 18.35 -9.32
N THR A 121 7.44 18.03 -10.59
CA THR A 121 6.85 16.73 -10.99
C THR A 121 7.86 15.90 -11.76
N ILE A 122 8.22 14.74 -11.22
CA ILE A 122 9.03 13.71 -11.88
C ILE A 122 8.05 12.66 -12.42
N THR A 123 8.01 12.49 -13.74
CA THR A 123 7.01 11.63 -14.40
C THR A 123 7.64 10.57 -15.30
N ALA A 124 7.10 9.36 -15.19
CA ALA A 124 7.41 8.24 -16.07
C ALA A 124 6.59 8.24 -17.38
N ALA A 125 5.79 9.30 -17.62
CA ALA A 125 4.99 9.48 -18.82
C ALA A 125 5.57 10.47 -19.83
N GLU A 126 5.20 10.27 -21.10
CA GLU A 126 5.51 11.14 -22.23
C GLU A 126 4.22 11.59 -22.92
N PRO A 127 4.21 12.77 -23.57
CA PRO A 127 3.15 13.13 -24.49
C PRO A 127 3.06 12.10 -25.62
N LEU A 128 1.84 11.68 -25.93
CA LEU A 128 1.54 10.91 -27.14
C LEU A 128 0.81 11.83 -28.12
N THR A 129 1.46 12.12 -29.24
CA THR A 129 0.99 13.06 -30.27
C THR A 129 0.67 12.33 -31.58
N GLY A 130 0.22 13.08 -32.60
CA GLY A 130 -0.09 12.52 -33.91
C GLY A 130 -1.42 11.75 -33.94
N TRP A 131 -2.35 12.14 -33.07
CA TRP A 131 -3.69 11.58 -33.06
C TRP A 131 -4.46 11.96 -34.32
N ARG A 132 -5.22 11.01 -34.83
CA ARG A 132 -6.19 11.20 -35.92
C ARG A 132 -7.48 10.47 -35.59
N PRO A 133 -8.62 10.85 -36.18
CA PRO A 133 -9.81 10.01 -36.13
C PRO A 133 -9.49 8.58 -36.64
N ALA A 134 -10.10 7.58 -36.01
CA ALA A 134 -10.05 6.22 -36.52
C ALA A 134 -10.69 6.18 -37.93
N SER A 135 -10.04 5.47 -38.85
CA SER A 135 -10.52 5.33 -40.22
C SER A 135 -11.74 4.41 -40.28
N ALA A 136 -12.57 4.55 -41.33
CA ALA A 136 -13.72 3.68 -41.54
C ALA A 136 -13.35 2.18 -41.52
N MET A 137 -12.19 1.83 -42.10
CA MET A 137 -11.66 0.47 -42.10
C MET A 137 -11.30 -0.01 -40.69
N GLU A 138 -10.57 0.77 -39.91
CA GLU A 138 -10.25 0.43 -38.51
C GLU A 138 -11.53 0.27 -37.68
N THR A 139 -12.49 1.18 -37.87
CA THR A 139 -13.80 1.13 -37.20
C THR A 139 -14.54 -0.16 -37.53
N SER A 140 -14.64 -0.55 -38.81
CA SER A 140 -15.31 -1.79 -39.20
C SER A 140 -14.60 -3.04 -38.70
N THR A 141 -13.26 -3.09 -38.85
CA THR A 141 -12.45 -4.26 -38.52
C THR A 141 -12.45 -4.53 -37.02
N LEU A 142 -12.23 -3.50 -36.20
CA LEU A 142 -12.12 -3.65 -34.75
C LEU A 142 -13.45 -3.49 -34.01
N GLY A 143 -14.51 -3.08 -34.72
CA GLY A 143 -15.81 -2.75 -34.13
C GLY A 143 -15.75 -1.52 -33.23
N LEU A 144 -14.94 -0.51 -33.58
CA LEU A 144 -14.76 0.68 -32.74
C LEU A 144 -16.08 1.46 -32.60
N PRO A 145 -16.41 1.98 -31.40
CA PRO A 145 -17.48 2.95 -31.25
C PRO A 145 -17.14 4.28 -31.93
N SER A 146 -18.13 5.16 -32.05
CA SER A 146 -17.91 6.53 -32.56
C SER A 146 -17.02 7.35 -31.62
N GLY A 147 -16.32 8.33 -32.20
CA GLY A 147 -15.46 9.25 -31.45
C GLY A 147 -14.12 8.64 -31.00
N VAL A 148 -13.66 7.56 -31.65
CA VAL A 148 -12.35 6.96 -31.36
C VAL A 148 -11.27 7.63 -32.23
N PHE A 149 -10.15 7.94 -31.60
CA PHE A 149 -8.93 8.43 -32.22
C PHE A 149 -7.83 7.38 -32.14
N ALA A 150 -6.88 7.45 -33.07
CA ALA A 150 -5.74 6.55 -33.16
C ALA A 150 -4.43 7.34 -33.24
N ALA A 151 -3.40 6.87 -32.53
CA ALA A 151 -2.03 7.39 -32.60
C ALA A 151 -1.03 6.23 -32.73
N ARG A 152 0.09 6.49 -33.40
CA ARG A 152 1.20 5.54 -33.52
C ARG A 152 2.11 5.66 -32.30
N LEU A 153 2.51 4.52 -31.74
CA LEU A 153 3.54 4.45 -30.72
C LEU A 153 4.62 3.46 -31.16
N ASP A 154 5.86 3.94 -31.22
CA ASP A 154 7.02 3.09 -31.47
C ASP A 154 7.24 2.16 -30.24
N PRO A 155 7.18 0.83 -30.42
CA PRO A 155 7.45 -0.12 -29.33
C PRO A 155 8.81 0.10 -28.64
N SER A 156 9.82 0.65 -29.33
CA SER A 156 11.15 0.90 -28.77
C SER A 156 11.13 1.92 -27.63
N ARG A 157 10.15 2.83 -27.63
CA ARG A 157 9.95 3.85 -26.59
C ARG A 157 9.35 3.27 -25.30
N VAL A 158 8.75 2.07 -25.33
CA VAL A 158 8.09 1.45 -24.18
C VAL A 158 9.13 0.73 -23.32
N ALA A 159 9.83 1.45 -22.44
CA ALA A 159 10.95 0.91 -21.67
C ALA A 159 10.55 -0.29 -20.79
N HIS A 160 9.33 -0.30 -20.23
CA HIS A 160 8.81 -1.42 -19.44
C HIS A 160 8.28 -2.59 -20.28
N LYS A 161 8.27 -2.51 -21.62
CA LYS A 161 7.87 -3.56 -22.60
C LYS A 161 6.40 -4.06 -22.51
N ALA A 162 5.66 -3.69 -21.47
CA ALA A 162 4.27 -4.09 -21.23
C ALA A 162 3.25 -3.18 -21.95
N VAL A 163 2.91 -3.50 -23.19
CA VAL A 163 1.98 -2.68 -24.03
C VAL A 163 0.56 -2.55 -23.48
N LEU A 164 0.09 -3.48 -22.64
CA LEU A 164 -1.23 -3.35 -21.98
C LEU A 164 -1.16 -2.55 -20.68
N SER A 165 0.04 -2.11 -20.29
CA SER A 165 0.27 -1.25 -19.12
C SER A 165 0.74 0.13 -19.56
N LEU A 166 0.23 0.68 -20.67
CA LEU A 166 0.63 2.01 -21.13
C LEU A 166 0.03 3.15 -20.29
N ASN A 167 -0.97 2.89 -19.45
CA ASN A 167 -1.57 3.84 -18.50
C ASN A 167 -1.74 5.25 -19.09
N LEU A 168 -2.68 5.39 -20.02
CA LEU A 168 -2.94 6.69 -20.64
C LEU A 168 -3.55 7.68 -19.65
N TYR A 169 -3.23 8.95 -19.84
CA TYR A 169 -3.83 10.08 -19.14
C TYR A 169 -4.42 11.06 -20.14
N GLU A 170 -5.60 11.57 -19.81
CA GLU A 170 -6.30 12.63 -20.53
C GLU A 170 -6.40 13.85 -19.59
N GLY A 171 -5.50 14.82 -19.79
CA GLY A 171 -5.18 15.84 -18.80
C GLY A 171 -4.67 15.18 -17.52
N ASP A 172 -5.35 15.43 -16.41
CA ASP A 172 -5.04 14.83 -15.10
C ASP A 172 -5.88 13.58 -14.78
N HIS A 173 -6.70 13.10 -15.73
CA HIS A 173 -7.57 11.95 -15.52
C HIS A 173 -6.97 10.66 -16.09
N PRO A 174 -6.85 9.58 -15.30
CA PRO A 174 -6.40 8.30 -15.82
C PRO A 174 -7.45 7.71 -16.76
N CYS A 175 -6.99 7.20 -17.91
CA CYS A 175 -7.79 6.44 -18.86
C CYS A 175 -7.74 4.94 -18.51
N THR A 176 -8.82 4.22 -18.76
CA THR A 176 -8.92 2.80 -18.43
C THR A 176 -8.63 1.95 -19.67
N LEU A 177 -7.88 0.85 -19.51
CA LEU A 177 -7.74 -0.13 -20.59
C LEU A 177 -9.11 -0.77 -20.87
N SER A 178 -9.58 -0.67 -22.11
CA SER A 178 -10.89 -1.14 -22.56
C SER A 178 -11.08 -2.59 -22.14
N THR A 179 -12.05 -2.81 -21.24
CA THR A 179 -12.34 -4.12 -20.67
C THR A 179 -13.83 -4.37 -20.79
N ASP A 180 -14.24 -5.47 -21.44
CA ASP A 180 -15.62 -5.91 -21.47
C ASP A 180 -16.07 -6.37 -20.07
N ARG A 181 -16.82 -5.51 -19.40
CA ARG A 181 -17.35 -5.74 -18.05
C ARG A 181 -18.88 -5.81 -18.04
N ALA A 182 -19.42 -6.51 -17.06
CA ALA A 182 -20.85 -6.53 -16.75
C ALA A 182 -21.33 -5.21 -16.15
N ASP A 183 -20.45 -4.49 -15.45
CA ASP A 183 -20.73 -3.24 -14.74
C ASP A 183 -19.55 -2.28 -14.93
N TYR A 184 -19.85 -1.05 -15.34
CA TYR A 184 -18.89 0.03 -15.63
C TYR A 184 -18.89 1.14 -14.59
N THR A 185 -19.60 0.99 -13.45
CA THR A 185 -19.64 2.00 -12.38
C THR A 185 -18.27 2.26 -11.74
N ARG A 186 -17.36 1.29 -11.77
CA ARG A 186 -16.01 1.37 -11.17
C ARG A 186 -14.94 0.82 -12.13
N PRO A 187 -14.67 1.51 -13.25
CA PRO A 187 -13.77 1.01 -14.29
C PRO A 187 -12.31 0.88 -13.80
N GLN A 188 -11.93 1.70 -12.82
CA GLN A 188 -10.60 1.67 -12.20
C GLN A 188 -10.37 0.45 -11.27
N ALA A 189 -11.45 -0.17 -10.77
CA ALA A 189 -11.38 -1.33 -9.88
C ALA A 189 -11.17 -2.61 -10.69
N THR A 190 -9.98 -2.73 -11.29
CA THR A 190 -9.72 -3.77 -12.29
C THR A 190 -9.87 -5.18 -11.72
N GLY A 191 -9.63 -5.40 -10.43
CA GLY A 191 -9.78 -6.70 -9.77
C GLY A 191 -11.14 -6.94 -9.14
N ASP A 192 -12.11 -6.02 -9.27
CA ASP A 192 -13.44 -6.21 -8.67
C ASP A 192 -14.28 -7.20 -9.50
N TYR A 193 -14.36 -8.42 -9.00
CA TYR A 193 -15.08 -9.53 -9.64
C TYR A 193 -16.59 -9.29 -9.78
N THR A 194 -17.17 -8.36 -9.01
CA THR A 194 -18.59 -8.02 -9.15
C THR A 194 -18.89 -7.42 -10.52
N THR A 195 -17.88 -6.81 -11.14
CA THR A 195 -17.95 -6.24 -12.50
C THR A 195 -17.71 -7.26 -13.62
N TYR A 196 -17.30 -8.49 -13.28
CA TYR A 196 -16.99 -9.53 -14.27
C TYR A 196 -18.23 -10.30 -14.70
N ARG A 197 -18.20 -10.86 -15.91
CA ARG A 197 -19.29 -11.63 -16.49
C ARG A 197 -19.25 -13.09 -16.06
N GLN A 198 -20.42 -13.72 -16.06
CA GLN A 198 -20.52 -15.18 -15.98
C GLN A 198 -20.23 -15.77 -17.37
N GLY A 199 -19.55 -16.92 -17.41
CA GLY A 199 -19.28 -17.67 -18.63
C GLY A 199 -19.37 -19.17 -18.38
N THR A 200 -19.51 -19.95 -19.45
CA THR A 200 -19.47 -21.41 -19.36
C THR A 200 -18.02 -21.87 -19.47
N PHE A 201 -17.45 -22.38 -18.38
CA PHE A 201 -16.08 -22.90 -18.36
C PHE A 201 -16.07 -24.34 -18.83
N LEU A 202 -15.37 -24.61 -19.93
CA LEU A 202 -15.13 -25.95 -20.44
C LEU A 202 -13.86 -26.50 -19.78
N VAL A 203 -13.95 -27.70 -19.22
CA VAL A 203 -12.89 -28.31 -18.41
C VAL A 203 -12.54 -29.71 -18.87
N ASP A 204 -11.34 -30.16 -18.54
CA ASP A 204 -10.93 -31.57 -18.67
C ASP A 204 -11.43 -32.44 -17.49
N SER A 205 -11.02 -33.71 -17.48
CA SER A 205 -11.34 -34.68 -16.41
C SER A 205 -10.73 -34.32 -15.05
N GLU A 206 -9.76 -33.41 -14.99
CA GLU A 206 -9.12 -32.93 -13.76
C GLU A 206 -9.61 -31.53 -13.32
N ASP A 207 -10.71 -31.06 -13.91
CA ASP A 207 -11.29 -29.72 -13.75
C ASP A 207 -10.41 -28.57 -14.25
N ARG A 208 -9.37 -28.83 -15.05
CA ARG A 208 -8.55 -27.77 -15.61
C ARG A 208 -9.33 -27.06 -16.72
N ILE A 209 -9.33 -25.74 -16.69
CA ILE A 209 -10.07 -24.91 -17.64
C ILE A 209 -9.33 -24.92 -18.98
N LEU A 210 -9.99 -25.45 -20.00
CA LEU A 210 -9.50 -25.51 -21.37
C LEU A 210 -9.97 -24.29 -22.17
N ALA A 211 -11.24 -23.91 -21.97
CA ALA A 211 -11.88 -22.85 -22.72
C ALA A 211 -13.01 -22.17 -21.95
N ILE A 212 -13.44 -21.01 -22.45
CA ILE A 212 -14.62 -20.29 -21.97
C ILE A 212 -15.57 -20.09 -23.15
N GLN A 213 -16.82 -20.50 -23.00
CA GLN A 213 -17.86 -20.30 -23.99
C GLN A 213 -18.85 -19.22 -23.53
N ASP A 214 -19.16 -18.27 -24.41
CA ASP A 214 -20.13 -17.20 -24.18
C ASP A 214 -20.89 -16.85 -25.46
N LYS A 215 -22.22 -16.94 -25.41
CA LYS A 215 -23.11 -16.70 -26.56
C LYS A 215 -23.01 -15.28 -27.12
N ARG A 216 -22.59 -14.29 -26.32
CA ARG A 216 -22.40 -12.91 -26.80
C ARG A 216 -21.26 -12.79 -27.81
N LEU A 217 -20.37 -13.78 -27.86
CA LEU A 217 -19.24 -13.81 -28.76
C LEU A 217 -19.56 -14.53 -30.08
N VAL A 218 -20.73 -15.18 -30.20
CA VAL A 218 -21.14 -15.87 -31.44
C VAL A 218 -21.23 -14.87 -32.59
N GLY A 219 -20.60 -15.19 -33.72
CA GLY A 219 -20.53 -14.35 -34.92
C GLY A 219 -19.53 -13.19 -34.84
N MET A 220 -18.77 -13.05 -33.74
CA MET A 220 -17.72 -12.04 -33.66
C MET A 220 -16.59 -12.34 -34.64
N ASP A 221 -16.10 -11.32 -35.36
CA ASP A 221 -14.89 -11.49 -36.18
C ASP A 221 -13.67 -11.75 -35.27
N PRO A 222 -12.92 -12.86 -35.47
CA PRO A 222 -11.74 -13.17 -34.68
C PRO A 222 -10.70 -12.04 -34.60
N VAL A 223 -10.60 -11.18 -35.62
CA VAL A 223 -9.66 -10.04 -35.63
C VAL A 223 -9.90 -9.07 -34.47
N ARG A 224 -11.13 -9.00 -33.94
CA ARG A 224 -11.47 -8.12 -32.80
C ARG A 224 -10.77 -8.56 -31.51
N LEU A 225 -10.48 -9.86 -31.39
CA LEU A 225 -9.82 -10.47 -30.24
C LEU A 225 -8.29 -10.52 -30.37
N THR A 226 -7.72 -10.07 -31.49
CA THR A 226 -6.26 -9.94 -31.63
C THR A 226 -5.70 -9.05 -30.52
N ASP A 227 -4.64 -9.47 -29.82
CA ASP A 227 -4.06 -8.80 -28.65
C ASP A 227 -4.99 -8.64 -27.42
N ALA A 228 -6.19 -9.23 -27.43
CA ALA A 228 -7.05 -9.28 -26.23
C ALA A 228 -6.58 -10.37 -25.25
N ARG A 229 -6.93 -10.20 -23.97
CA ARG A 229 -6.64 -11.18 -22.91
C ARG A 229 -7.90 -11.51 -22.12
N VAL A 230 -7.97 -12.73 -21.60
CA VAL A 230 -9.02 -13.14 -20.68
C VAL A 230 -8.56 -12.89 -19.25
N ARG A 231 -9.34 -12.16 -18.47
CA ARG A 231 -9.15 -12.04 -17.02
C ARG A 231 -10.12 -12.96 -16.31
N VAL A 232 -9.61 -13.83 -15.45
CA VAL A 232 -10.39 -14.84 -14.74
C VAL A 232 -10.32 -14.59 -13.25
N TYR A 233 -11.48 -14.38 -12.63
CA TYR A 233 -11.61 -14.33 -11.18
C TYR A 233 -11.75 -15.74 -10.59
N HIS A 234 -11.00 -16.03 -9.53
CA HIS A 234 -11.03 -17.29 -8.80
C HIS A 234 -10.65 -17.14 -7.32
N ALA A 235 -11.07 -18.05 -6.46
CA ALA A 235 -10.62 -18.22 -5.08
C ALA A 235 -9.08 -18.36 -4.96
N PRO A 236 -8.49 -17.92 -3.82
CA PRO A 236 -9.12 -17.19 -2.72
C PRO A 236 -9.15 -15.67 -3.00
N ASN A 237 -10.03 -15.24 -3.91
CA ASN A 237 -10.22 -13.88 -4.39
C ASN A 237 -8.99 -13.35 -5.13
N LEU A 238 -8.61 -13.98 -6.25
CA LEU A 238 -7.53 -13.58 -7.13
C LEU A 238 -8.08 -13.36 -8.54
N VAL A 239 -7.36 -12.55 -9.31
CA VAL A 239 -7.55 -12.43 -10.74
C VAL A 239 -6.28 -12.92 -11.43
N SER A 240 -6.45 -13.83 -12.39
CA SER A 240 -5.40 -14.28 -13.30
C SER A 240 -5.69 -13.81 -14.71
N THR A 241 -4.64 -13.65 -15.50
CA THR A 241 -4.73 -13.20 -16.89
C THR A 241 -4.21 -14.30 -17.80
N GLN A 242 -5.02 -14.64 -18.79
CA GLN A 242 -4.83 -15.72 -19.75
C GLN A 242 -4.77 -15.15 -21.16
N ARG A 243 -3.87 -15.69 -21.99
CA ARG A 243 -3.85 -15.39 -23.42
C ARG A 243 -4.90 -16.25 -24.11
N ILE A 244 -5.55 -15.67 -25.12
CA ILE A 244 -6.44 -16.38 -26.03
C ILE A 244 -5.57 -17.10 -27.06
N GLU A 245 -5.64 -18.43 -27.07
CA GLU A 245 -4.91 -19.28 -28.02
C GLU A 245 -5.66 -19.38 -29.34
N ALA A 246 -6.97 -19.62 -29.26
CA ALA A 246 -7.85 -19.71 -30.40
C ALA A 246 -9.25 -19.19 -30.03
N PHE A 247 -9.99 -18.77 -31.05
CA PHE A 247 -11.37 -18.35 -30.91
C PHE A 247 -12.22 -18.97 -32.00
N ASP A 248 -13.28 -19.67 -31.60
CA ASP A 248 -14.31 -20.18 -32.50
C ASP A 248 -15.53 -19.26 -32.50
N PRO A 249 -15.76 -18.48 -33.56
CA PRO A 249 -16.89 -17.55 -33.65
C PRO A 249 -18.23 -18.27 -33.85
N ALA A 250 -18.28 -19.52 -34.30
CA ALA A 250 -19.54 -20.24 -34.48
C ALA A 250 -20.18 -20.58 -33.13
N THR A 251 -19.34 -20.90 -32.14
CA THR A 251 -19.78 -21.31 -30.80
C THR A 251 -19.51 -20.25 -29.72
N GLY A 252 -18.76 -19.19 -30.04
CA GLY A 252 -18.33 -18.19 -29.08
C GLY A 252 -17.33 -18.73 -28.06
N THR A 253 -16.46 -19.66 -28.48
CA THR A 253 -15.54 -20.38 -27.59
C THR A 253 -14.14 -19.79 -27.66
N LEU A 254 -13.63 -19.37 -26.49
CA LEU A 254 -12.27 -18.87 -26.28
C LEU A 254 -11.40 -20.00 -25.71
N THR A 255 -10.46 -20.52 -26.49
CA THR A 255 -9.47 -21.48 -26.01
C THR A 255 -8.35 -20.73 -25.27
N LEU A 256 -8.01 -21.16 -24.06
CA LEU A 256 -7.00 -20.50 -23.23
C LEU A 256 -5.64 -21.16 -23.42
N SER A 257 -4.58 -20.35 -23.52
CA SER A 257 -3.22 -20.85 -23.75
C SER A 257 -2.60 -21.54 -22.53
N ASN A 258 -3.05 -21.21 -21.32
CA ASN A 258 -2.53 -21.79 -20.07
C ASN A 258 -3.68 -22.46 -19.30
N GLN A 259 -3.65 -23.78 -19.33
CA GLN A 259 -4.68 -24.69 -18.81
C GLN A 259 -4.32 -25.23 -17.42
N THR A 260 -3.64 -24.44 -16.58
CA THR A 260 -3.32 -24.84 -15.20
C THR A 260 -4.39 -24.43 -14.19
N LEU A 261 -5.28 -23.49 -14.55
CA LEU A 261 -6.34 -23.04 -13.64
C LEU A 261 -7.42 -24.11 -13.53
N LYS A 262 -7.74 -24.51 -12.29
CA LYS A 262 -8.85 -25.43 -12.03
C LYS A 262 -10.15 -24.69 -11.77
N LEU A 263 -11.25 -25.23 -12.28
CA LEU A 263 -12.58 -24.72 -12.07
C LEU A 263 -12.98 -24.88 -10.60
N GLN A 264 -13.41 -23.78 -10.00
CA GLN A 264 -13.80 -23.75 -8.61
C GLN A 264 -15.30 -23.70 -8.45
N ARG A 265 -15.80 -24.50 -7.51
CA ARG A 265 -17.22 -24.67 -7.24
C ARG A 265 -17.54 -24.43 -5.78
N SER A 266 -18.68 -23.81 -5.53
CA SER A 266 -19.34 -23.77 -4.22
C SER A 266 -20.71 -24.41 -4.38
N ASN A 267 -21.03 -25.41 -3.55
CA ASN A 267 -22.26 -26.22 -3.69
C ASN A 267 -22.48 -26.71 -5.13
N LYS A 268 -21.42 -27.27 -5.73
CA LYS A 268 -21.37 -27.76 -7.13
C LYS A 268 -21.55 -26.68 -8.23
N LYS A 269 -21.73 -25.41 -7.89
CA LYS A 269 -21.88 -24.31 -8.86
C LYS A 269 -20.55 -23.58 -9.09
N PRO A 270 -20.12 -23.37 -10.36
CA PRO A 270 -18.98 -22.53 -10.69
C PRO A 270 -19.04 -21.16 -10.00
N GLN A 271 -17.94 -20.74 -9.39
CA GLN A 271 -17.81 -19.42 -8.75
C GLN A 271 -16.96 -18.44 -9.55
N MET A 272 -16.39 -18.93 -10.66
CA MET A 272 -15.46 -18.17 -11.48
C MET A 272 -16.21 -17.25 -12.42
N ARG A 273 -15.60 -16.10 -12.71
CA ARG A 273 -16.11 -15.07 -13.61
C ARG A 273 -14.99 -14.62 -14.53
N TYR A 274 -15.32 -14.01 -15.65
CA TYR A 274 -14.31 -13.53 -16.57
C TYR A 274 -14.65 -12.17 -17.19
N ALA A 275 -13.62 -11.51 -17.72
CA ALA A 275 -13.72 -10.28 -18.51
C ALA A 275 -12.71 -10.35 -19.67
N LEU A 276 -12.98 -9.61 -20.76
CA LEU A 276 -12.07 -9.48 -21.89
C LEU A 276 -11.37 -8.13 -21.83
N GLU A 277 -10.06 -8.15 -21.63
CA GLU A 277 -9.20 -6.98 -21.57
C GLU A 277 -8.65 -6.66 -22.97
N ASN A 278 -8.45 -5.38 -23.26
CA ASN A 278 -8.02 -4.84 -24.55
C ASN A 278 -9.01 -5.14 -25.71
N LEU A 279 -10.31 -5.11 -25.39
CA LEU A 279 -11.38 -5.31 -26.38
C LEU A 279 -11.88 -3.95 -26.89
N ALA A 280 -11.43 -3.53 -28.08
CA ALA A 280 -11.67 -2.17 -28.59
C ALA A 280 -13.16 -1.84 -28.81
N GLN A 281 -13.98 -2.84 -29.19
CA GLN A 281 -15.43 -2.64 -29.32
C GLN A 281 -16.17 -2.33 -28.00
N ALA A 282 -15.56 -2.59 -26.85
CA ALA A 282 -16.17 -2.32 -25.55
C ALA A 282 -15.89 -0.89 -25.02
N MET A 283 -15.09 -0.10 -25.75
CA MET A 283 -14.58 1.19 -25.29
C MET A 283 -15.69 2.17 -24.89
N GLN A 284 -15.62 2.65 -23.65
CA GLN A 284 -16.38 3.79 -23.13
C GLN A 284 -15.57 5.09 -23.27
N PRO A 285 -16.18 6.28 -23.14
CA PRO A 285 -15.42 7.52 -23.03
C PRO A 285 -14.42 7.43 -21.85
N GLY A 286 -13.16 7.75 -22.11
CA GLY A 286 -12.03 7.55 -21.20
C GLY A 286 -11.34 6.19 -21.31
N ASP A 287 -11.78 5.31 -22.21
CA ASP A 287 -11.13 4.02 -22.45
C ASP A 287 -10.12 4.10 -23.61
N TRP A 288 -9.08 3.29 -23.49
CA TRP A 288 -8.09 3.08 -24.54
C TRP A 288 -7.91 1.60 -24.88
N ALA A 289 -7.43 1.31 -26.08
CA ALA A 289 -7.02 -0.02 -26.52
C ALA A 289 -5.73 0.08 -27.34
N VAL A 290 -5.04 -1.03 -27.54
CA VAL A 290 -3.81 -1.06 -28.35
C VAL A 290 -3.78 -2.30 -29.24
N LYS A 291 -3.34 -2.14 -30.48
CA LYS A 291 -3.12 -3.24 -31.43
C LYS A 291 -1.70 -3.22 -31.95
N ARG A 292 -1.10 -4.40 -32.08
CA ARG A 292 0.19 -4.58 -32.75
C ARG A 292 -0.03 -4.65 -34.26
N THR A 293 0.85 -3.99 -34.99
CA THR A 293 0.89 -4.01 -36.46
C THR A 293 2.32 -4.29 -36.91
N SER A 294 2.52 -4.57 -38.20
CA SER A 294 3.86 -4.69 -38.79
C SER A 294 4.69 -3.40 -38.66
N ALA A 295 4.03 -2.24 -38.50
CA ALA A 295 4.68 -0.92 -38.41
C ALA A 295 4.84 -0.39 -36.97
N GLY A 296 4.52 -1.19 -35.94
CA GLY A 296 4.57 -0.78 -34.53
C GLY A 296 3.23 -0.92 -33.81
N LEU A 297 2.97 -0.07 -32.81
CA LEU A 297 1.71 -0.07 -32.06
C LEU A 297 0.77 1.01 -32.58
N ILE A 298 -0.52 0.68 -32.68
CA ILE A 298 -1.59 1.66 -32.80
C ILE A 298 -2.34 1.71 -31.49
N VAL A 299 -2.32 2.86 -30.83
CA VAL A 299 -3.08 3.14 -29.61
C VAL A 299 -4.38 3.83 -30.03
N TYR A 300 -5.50 3.28 -29.58
CA TYR A 300 -6.83 3.83 -29.78
C TYR A 300 -7.31 4.44 -28.47
N LEU A 301 -7.90 5.63 -28.52
CA LEU A 301 -8.48 6.31 -27.37
C LEU A 301 -9.87 6.83 -27.75
N ARG A 302 -10.84 6.60 -26.88
CA ARG A 302 -12.13 7.29 -26.93
C ARG A 302 -12.08 8.37 -25.85
N PRO A 303 -11.72 9.62 -26.16
CA PRO A 303 -11.54 10.65 -25.14
C PRO A 303 -12.86 10.96 -24.43
N ARG A 304 -12.78 11.42 -23.18
CA ARG A 304 -13.94 11.98 -22.47
C ARG A 304 -14.28 13.36 -23.04
N ASP A 305 -13.23 14.11 -23.36
CA ASP A 305 -13.28 15.42 -23.97
C ASP A 305 -12.39 15.42 -25.23
N PRO A 306 -12.98 15.44 -26.44
CA PRO A 306 -12.22 15.48 -27.69
C PRO A 306 -11.25 16.66 -27.82
N THR A 307 -11.41 17.74 -27.06
CA THR A 307 -10.49 18.89 -27.10
C THR A 307 -9.10 18.58 -26.53
N HIS A 308 -8.97 17.52 -25.72
CA HIS A 308 -7.68 17.08 -25.19
C HIS A 308 -6.82 16.29 -26.18
N ILE A 309 -7.35 15.93 -27.35
CA ILE A 309 -6.67 14.96 -28.21
C ILE A 309 -5.32 15.45 -28.78
N GLU A 310 -5.15 16.76 -28.98
CA GLU A 310 -3.94 17.30 -29.60
C GLU A 310 -2.75 17.34 -28.63
N ASN A 311 -2.99 17.77 -27.39
CA ASN A 311 -1.92 18.08 -26.42
C ASN A 311 -2.17 17.57 -25.00
N GLY A 312 -3.34 16.98 -24.74
CA GLY A 312 -3.76 16.54 -23.41
C GLY A 312 -3.52 15.06 -23.14
N ILE A 313 -2.91 14.30 -24.06
CA ILE A 313 -2.72 12.86 -23.89
C ILE A 313 -1.28 12.51 -23.54
N GLU A 314 -1.12 11.85 -22.39
CA GLU A 314 0.15 11.25 -22.00
C GLU A 314 0.07 9.73 -21.91
N VAL A 315 1.22 9.09 -22.05
CA VAL A 315 1.39 7.65 -21.95
C VAL A 315 2.57 7.31 -21.04
N SER A 316 2.36 6.45 -20.05
CA SER A 316 3.44 5.94 -19.20
C SER A 316 4.34 5.00 -20.00
N LEU A 317 5.63 5.35 -20.10
CA LEU A 317 6.61 4.58 -20.86
C LEU A 317 7.71 3.98 -19.98
N ARG A 318 7.89 4.49 -18.76
CA ARG A 318 8.94 4.07 -17.83
C ARG A 318 8.41 3.28 -16.63
N PRO A 319 9.20 2.32 -16.11
CA PRO A 319 8.81 1.54 -14.93
C PRO A 319 8.98 2.27 -13.61
N VAL A 320 9.81 3.31 -13.54
CA VAL A 320 10.18 3.99 -12.29
C VAL A 320 10.40 5.48 -12.53
N CYS A 321 10.13 6.31 -11.52
CA CYS A 321 10.52 7.72 -11.50
C CYS A 321 11.84 7.91 -10.75
N ILE A 322 11.92 7.46 -9.49
CA ILE A 322 13.11 7.55 -8.64
C ILE A 322 13.52 6.15 -8.20
N ASP A 323 14.70 5.72 -8.61
CA ASP A 323 15.37 4.53 -8.08
C ASP A 323 16.43 4.95 -7.07
N VAL A 324 16.18 4.62 -5.80
CA VAL A 324 17.09 4.94 -4.71
C VAL A 324 18.33 4.05 -4.74
N GLY A 325 18.24 2.85 -5.31
CA GLY A 325 19.35 1.89 -5.33
C GLY A 325 19.94 1.65 -3.92
N ALA A 326 21.26 1.68 -3.83
CA ALA A 326 22.06 1.55 -2.60
C ALA A 326 22.34 2.88 -1.89
N ALA A 327 21.54 3.93 -2.15
CA ALA A 327 21.79 5.23 -1.56
C ALA A 327 21.70 5.23 -0.02
N ARG A 328 22.52 6.06 0.62
CA ARG A 328 22.58 6.19 2.09
C ARG A 328 22.45 7.63 2.53
N HIS A 329 21.69 7.85 3.59
CA HIS A 329 21.45 9.15 4.21
C HIS A 329 21.03 10.20 3.18
N VAL A 330 19.93 9.93 2.48
CA VAL A 330 19.33 10.80 1.47
C VAL A 330 17.98 11.31 1.94
N GLU A 331 17.74 12.59 1.73
CA GLU A 331 16.47 13.25 1.99
C GLU A 331 15.82 13.69 0.68
N LEU A 332 14.58 13.26 0.47
CA LEU A 332 13.70 13.70 -0.61
C LEU A 332 12.59 14.57 0.00
N PHE A 333 12.46 15.80 -0.48
CA PHE A 333 11.50 16.76 0.07
C PHE A 333 10.68 17.48 -0.99
N GLY A 334 9.36 17.50 -0.87
CA GLY A 334 8.52 18.37 -1.70
C GLY A 334 8.39 17.93 -3.16
N LEU A 335 8.55 16.63 -3.45
CA LEU A 335 8.59 16.11 -4.83
C LEU A 335 7.32 15.33 -5.17
N GLU A 336 6.92 15.39 -6.43
CA GLU A 336 5.95 14.45 -7.00
C GLU A 336 6.65 13.41 -7.86
N ALA A 337 6.34 12.13 -7.65
CA ALA A 337 6.77 11.02 -8.48
C ALA A 337 5.55 10.26 -8.99
N ILE A 338 5.23 10.40 -10.28
CA ILE A 338 3.94 9.95 -10.82
C ILE A 338 4.04 9.17 -12.14
N ARG A 339 2.97 8.46 -12.47
CA ARG A 339 2.75 7.84 -13.79
C ARG A 339 3.79 6.79 -14.19
N ALA A 340 4.34 6.07 -13.21
CA ALA A 340 5.15 4.88 -13.46
C ALA A 340 4.26 3.69 -13.86
N SER A 341 4.71 2.88 -14.82
CA SER A 341 3.89 1.75 -15.27
C SER A 341 4.68 0.51 -15.71
N GLY A 342 3.99 -0.62 -15.86
CA GLY A 342 4.50 -1.87 -16.41
C GLY A 342 3.72 -3.08 -15.90
N GLU A 343 4.23 -4.29 -16.13
CA GLU A 343 3.52 -5.54 -15.80
C GLU A 343 4.36 -6.47 -14.92
N ALA A 344 5.69 -6.29 -14.87
CA ALA A 344 6.54 -7.03 -13.93
C ALA A 344 6.32 -6.55 -12.49
N ARG A 345 6.68 -7.38 -11.51
CA ARG A 345 6.48 -7.08 -10.09
C ARG A 345 7.18 -5.77 -9.66
N LEU A 346 8.34 -5.50 -10.25
CA LEU A 346 9.23 -4.37 -9.96
C LEU A 346 9.05 -3.17 -10.92
N ASP A 347 8.06 -3.21 -11.80
CA ASP A 347 7.70 -2.06 -12.64
C ASP A 347 6.75 -1.13 -11.88
N GLY A 348 6.33 -0.02 -12.50
CA GLY A 348 5.29 0.92 -12.04
C GLY A 348 5.36 1.26 -10.56
N ILE A 349 6.58 1.47 -10.08
CA ILE A 349 6.91 1.92 -8.74
C ILE A 349 7.50 3.32 -8.93
N CYS A 350 6.85 4.35 -8.40
CA CYS A 350 7.33 5.71 -8.55
C CYS A 350 8.60 5.97 -7.72
N ILE A 351 8.66 5.47 -6.48
CA ILE A 351 9.88 5.50 -5.65
C ILE A 351 10.27 4.08 -5.27
N ARG A 352 11.42 3.63 -5.77
CA ARG A 352 11.88 2.24 -5.64
C ARG A 352 13.18 2.16 -4.83
N VAL A 353 13.24 1.22 -3.90
CA VAL A 353 14.48 0.82 -3.21
C VAL A 353 14.63 -0.70 -3.34
N LEU A 354 15.65 -1.14 -4.07
CA LEU A 354 15.98 -2.57 -4.19
C LEU A 354 17.28 -2.85 -3.44
N GLY A 355 17.19 -3.33 -2.20
CA GLY A 355 18.39 -3.77 -1.49
C GLY A 355 19.08 -4.92 -2.23
N ASN A 356 20.42 -4.89 -2.25
CA ASN A 356 21.23 -5.95 -2.84
C ASN A 356 21.02 -7.28 -2.08
N ALA A 357 20.92 -8.38 -2.82
CA ALA A 357 20.65 -9.69 -2.26
C ALA A 357 21.81 -10.28 -1.42
N GLY A 358 23.02 -9.70 -1.51
CA GLY A 358 24.27 -10.35 -1.05
C GLY A 358 24.85 -9.93 0.30
N HIS A 359 24.62 -8.72 0.81
CA HIS A 359 25.24 -8.24 2.05
C HIS A 359 24.31 -7.32 2.85
N ASP A 360 24.11 -7.61 4.13
CA ASP A 360 23.25 -6.80 5.02
C ASP A 360 23.90 -5.45 5.37
N ASP A 361 25.22 -5.32 5.22
CA ASP A 361 25.97 -4.08 5.46
C ASP A 361 25.78 -3.00 4.38
N ASP A 362 25.23 -3.37 3.21
CA ASP A 362 24.92 -2.48 2.08
C ASP A 362 23.43 -2.12 1.98
N ALA A 363 22.64 -2.43 3.00
CA ALA A 363 21.23 -2.06 3.04
C ALA A 363 21.07 -0.52 2.94
N PRO A 364 20.23 -0.01 2.03
CA PRO A 364 19.87 1.41 2.00
C PRO A 364 19.40 1.86 3.37
N THR A 365 20.04 2.91 3.88
CA THR A 365 19.85 3.36 5.28
C THR A 365 19.78 4.87 5.39
N GLY A 366 19.02 5.37 6.37
CA GLY A 366 18.90 6.81 6.61
C GLY A 366 18.09 7.55 5.54
N LEU A 367 17.19 6.87 4.84
CA LEU A 367 16.33 7.48 3.83
C LEU A 367 15.21 8.29 4.49
N ARG A 368 15.05 9.54 4.09
CA ARG A 368 13.96 10.42 4.53
C ARG A 368 13.15 10.84 3.30
N VAL A 369 11.85 10.61 3.32
CA VAL A 369 10.93 11.10 2.29
C VAL A 369 9.86 11.90 3.00
N SER A 370 9.71 13.17 2.65
CA SER A 370 8.81 14.08 3.35
C SER A 370 8.13 15.07 2.41
N GLU A 371 6.85 15.37 2.68
CA GLU A 371 6.06 16.30 1.84
C GLU A 371 6.07 15.89 0.36
N CYS A 372 5.83 14.61 0.06
CA CYS A 372 5.89 14.11 -1.31
C CYS A 372 4.55 13.54 -1.77
N ARG A 373 4.26 13.65 -3.07
CA ARG A 373 3.20 12.87 -3.73
C ARG A 373 3.79 11.73 -4.51
N VAL A 374 3.17 10.56 -4.41
CA VAL A 374 3.63 9.39 -5.12
C VAL A 374 2.45 8.60 -5.64
N GLY A 375 2.21 8.59 -6.95
CA GLY A 375 0.93 8.06 -7.40
C GLY A 375 0.69 8.01 -8.90
N GLU A 376 -0.58 8.09 -9.25
CA GLU A 376 -1.07 8.03 -10.63
C GLU A 376 -0.47 6.85 -11.39
N SER A 377 -0.46 5.69 -10.75
CA SER A 377 0.12 4.46 -11.30
C SER A 377 -0.91 3.33 -11.25
N PRO A 378 -2.08 3.48 -11.91
CA PRO A 378 -3.12 2.46 -11.93
C PRO A 378 -2.59 1.25 -12.73
N ARG A 379 -2.15 0.19 -12.05
CA ARG A 379 -1.44 -0.90 -12.73
C ARG A 379 -2.37 -1.87 -13.45
N GLY A 380 -1.83 -2.47 -14.52
CA GLY A 380 -2.33 -3.68 -15.17
C GLY A 380 -2.26 -4.94 -14.28
N PRO A 381 -2.73 -6.10 -14.77
CA PRO A 381 -3.39 -7.14 -13.97
C PRO A 381 -2.48 -8.06 -13.12
N ARG A 382 -1.15 -7.86 -13.09
CA ARG A 382 -0.20 -8.74 -12.36
C ARG A 382 0.39 -8.06 -11.14
N ARG A 383 0.74 -8.87 -10.14
CA ARG A 383 1.18 -8.53 -8.75
C ARG A 383 2.32 -7.48 -8.68
N GLY A 384 2.03 -6.22 -8.91
CA GLY A 384 2.96 -5.10 -8.71
C GLY A 384 3.17 -4.75 -7.25
N PHE A 385 4.39 -4.34 -6.91
CA PHE A 385 4.69 -3.67 -5.64
C PHE A 385 4.30 -2.18 -5.74
N GLY A 386 3.88 -1.57 -4.63
CA GLY A 386 3.12 -0.31 -4.61
C GLY A 386 3.80 0.92 -5.23
N ALA A 387 3.14 2.08 -5.13
CA ALA A 387 3.65 3.37 -5.59
C ALA A 387 5.03 3.68 -5.00
N ILE A 388 5.20 3.31 -3.73
CA ILE A 388 6.50 3.22 -3.06
C ILE A 388 6.75 1.75 -2.76
N TYR A 389 7.90 1.24 -3.22
CA TYR A 389 8.38 -0.08 -2.86
C TYR A 389 9.77 0.01 -2.28
N MET A 390 9.94 -0.57 -1.09
CA MET A 390 11.22 -0.63 -0.41
C MET A 390 11.55 -2.05 0.00
N ARG A 391 12.80 -2.46 -0.23
CA ARG A 391 13.30 -3.77 0.19
C ARG A 391 14.62 -3.67 0.92
N LYS A 392 14.77 -4.41 2.04
CA LYS A 392 15.98 -4.47 2.87
C LYS A 392 16.43 -3.07 3.30
N VAL A 393 15.54 -2.32 3.94
CA VAL A 393 15.81 -0.93 4.34
C VAL A 393 15.96 -0.79 5.84
N LYS A 394 16.80 0.16 6.27
CA LYS A 394 17.03 0.47 7.69
C LYS A 394 16.92 1.97 7.95
N ASP A 395 16.43 2.37 9.13
CA ASP A 395 16.38 3.77 9.55
C ASP A 395 15.72 4.68 8.50
N VAL A 396 14.48 4.35 8.15
CA VAL A 396 13.71 5.07 7.11
C VAL A 396 12.65 5.94 7.78
N GLN A 397 12.49 7.17 7.28
CA GLN A 397 11.41 8.07 7.70
C GLN A 397 10.53 8.43 6.52
N LEU A 398 9.23 8.13 6.63
CA LEU A 398 8.20 8.50 5.67
C LEU A 398 7.20 9.41 6.37
N ARG A 399 7.11 10.68 5.98
CA ARG A 399 6.26 11.68 6.65
C ARG A 399 5.49 12.54 5.66
N HIS A 400 4.21 12.80 5.91
CA HIS A 400 3.41 13.69 5.07
C HIS A 400 3.48 13.32 3.59
N ILE A 401 3.14 12.06 3.29
CA ILE A 401 3.18 11.52 1.92
C ILE A 401 1.77 11.21 1.47
N THR A 402 1.38 11.77 0.33
CA THR A 402 0.15 11.38 -0.36
C THR A 402 0.47 10.31 -1.40
N MET A 403 -0.25 9.19 -1.35
CA MET A 403 -0.21 8.13 -2.34
C MET A 403 -1.59 7.90 -2.92
N ASP A 404 -1.80 8.28 -4.18
CA ASP A 404 -3.12 8.28 -4.79
C ASP A 404 -3.15 7.66 -6.18
N GLY A 405 -4.29 7.04 -6.55
CA GLY A 405 -4.49 6.49 -7.89
C GLY A 405 -3.53 5.34 -8.22
N THR A 406 -3.32 4.43 -7.26
CA THR A 406 -2.33 3.36 -7.36
C THR A 406 -2.98 1.99 -7.26
N ARG A 407 -2.23 0.92 -7.49
CA ARG A 407 -2.68 -0.42 -7.10
C ARG A 407 -2.48 -0.65 -5.60
N CYS A 408 -1.32 -0.34 -5.08
CA CYS A 408 -0.95 -0.40 -3.67
C CYS A 408 -0.17 0.88 -3.39
N GLY A 409 -0.36 1.52 -2.24
CA GLY A 409 0.35 2.76 -1.90
C GLY A 409 1.79 2.45 -1.50
N LEU A 410 1.96 1.79 -0.36
CA LEU A 410 3.27 1.49 0.23
C LEU A 410 3.48 -0.01 0.40
N PHE A 411 4.61 -0.51 -0.11
CA PHE A 411 5.05 -1.88 0.14
C PHE A 411 6.47 -1.86 0.71
N ILE A 412 6.65 -2.34 1.94
CA ILE A 412 7.99 -2.60 2.51
C ILE A 412 8.20 -4.10 2.68
N ASN A 413 9.29 -4.61 2.12
CA ASN A 413 9.72 -6.00 2.25
C ASN A 413 11.07 -6.05 2.94
N ASP A 414 11.12 -6.53 4.17
CA ASP A 414 12.33 -6.52 5.00
C ASP A 414 12.75 -5.09 5.35
N GLY A 415 12.11 -4.51 6.37
CA GLY A 415 12.39 -3.17 6.85
C GLY A 415 12.67 -3.20 8.36
N ASN A 416 13.64 -2.42 8.82
CA ASN A 416 13.96 -2.27 10.23
C ASN A 416 14.07 -0.80 10.63
N ASP A 417 13.54 -0.41 11.76
CA ASP A 417 13.53 0.99 12.23
C ASP A 417 12.86 1.95 11.23
N VAL A 418 11.70 1.57 10.69
CA VAL A 418 10.92 2.41 9.76
C VAL A 418 9.88 3.22 10.54
N ASP A 419 9.96 4.55 10.45
CA ASP A 419 9.02 5.50 11.06
C ASP A 419 8.11 6.11 9.98
N MET A 420 6.86 5.66 9.94
CA MET A 420 5.84 6.06 8.96
C MET A 420 4.75 6.86 9.66
N ARG A 421 4.65 8.15 9.35
CA ARG A 421 3.64 9.04 9.97
C ARG A 421 2.94 9.92 8.96
N PHE A 422 1.69 10.28 9.25
CA PHE A 422 0.96 11.26 8.44
C PHE A 422 0.84 10.85 6.98
N LEU A 423 0.71 9.55 6.72
CA LEU A 423 0.51 9.06 5.37
C LEU A 423 -0.95 9.24 4.97
N HIS A 424 -1.19 9.61 3.72
CA HIS A 424 -2.50 9.60 3.11
C HIS A 424 -2.48 8.66 1.91
N VAL A 425 -3.14 7.50 2.00
CA VAL A 425 -3.28 6.59 0.87
C VAL A 425 -4.73 6.61 0.42
N SER A 426 -4.98 7.06 -0.81
CA SER A 426 -6.33 7.14 -1.36
C SER A 426 -6.42 6.43 -2.70
N ASN A 427 -7.61 5.92 -3.02
CA ASN A 427 -7.90 5.32 -4.33
C ASN A 427 -6.90 4.22 -4.72
N ALA A 428 -6.38 3.47 -3.74
CA ALA A 428 -5.55 2.31 -3.99
C ALA A 428 -6.46 1.14 -4.38
N ALA A 429 -6.33 0.62 -5.59
CA ALA A 429 -7.20 -0.44 -6.09
C ALA A 429 -7.13 -1.70 -5.19
N ALA A 430 -5.92 -2.07 -4.74
CA ALA A 430 -5.67 -3.17 -3.81
C ALA A 430 -5.42 -2.67 -2.38
N THR A 431 -4.71 -3.46 -1.56
CA THR A 431 -4.38 -3.08 -0.17
C THR A 431 -3.54 -1.78 -0.16
N PRO A 432 -3.95 -0.74 0.58
CA PRO A 432 -3.21 0.52 0.75
C PRO A 432 -1.75 0.32 1.13
N THR A 433 -1.47 -0.49 2.16
CA THR A 433 -0.11 -0.73 2.64
C THR A 433 0.15 -2.20 2.96
N ILE A 434 1.33 -2.70 2.57
CA ILE A 434 1.72 -4.10 2.71
C ILE A 434 3.13 -4.16 3.30
N PHE A 435 3.27 -4.93 4.39
CA PHE A 435 4.54 -5.09 5.07
C PHE A 435 4.90 -6.57 5.19
N TYR A 436 6.11 -6.93 4.77
CA TYR A 436 6.73 -8.24 5.01
C TYR A 436 8.00 -8.02 5.82
N SER A 437 8.27 -8.84 6.84
CA SER A 437 9.47 -8.72 7.68
C SER A 437 9.75 -7.29 8.23
N LEU A 438 8.70 -6.55 8.60
CA LEU A 438 8.84 -5.18 9.14
C LEU A 438 9.09 -5.22 10.65
N ARG A 439 10.19 -4.61 11.09
CA ARG A 439 10.71 -4.76 12.46
C ARG A 439 10.98 -3.41 13.13
N ASN A 440 10.73 -3.32 14.43
CA ASN A 440 11.02 -2.13 15.25
C ASN A 440 10.48 -0.83 14.63
N SER A 441 9.25 -0.89 14.13
CA SER A 441 8.70 0.12 13.21
C SER A 441 7.41 0.74 13.72
N ILE A 442 7.11 1.94 13.22
CA ILE A 442 5.95 2.75 13.61
C ILE A 442 5.13 3.04 12.35
N LEU A 443 3.83 2.80 12.42
CA LEU A 443 2.82 3.33 11.49
C LEU A 443 1.83 4.16 12.31
N ALA A 444 1.91 5.48 12.20
CA ALA A 444 1.11 6.37 13.03
C ALA A 444 0.37 7.49 12.29
N PHE A 445 -0.75 7.95 12.86
CA PHE A 445 -1.49 9.15 12.43
C PHE A 445 -1.71 9.20 10.92
N SER A 446 -2.17 8.09 10.34
CA SER A 446 -2.25 7.91 8.88
C SER A 446 -3.68 7.61 8.47
N LEU A 447 -4.07 8.12 7.30
CA LEU A 447 -5.40 7.99 6.72
C LEU A 447 -5.34 7.14 5.46
N PHE A 448 -6.09 6.04 5.46
CA PHE A 448 -6.34 5.24 4.26
C PHE A 448 -7.80 5.39 3.85
N GLU A 449 -8.06 5.71 2.58
CA GLU A 449 -9.42 5.92 2.13
C GLU A 449 -9.72 5.45 0.71
N ASN A 450 -10.99 5.14 0.45
CA ASN A 450 -11.53 4.77 -0.86
C ASN A 450 -10.70 3.69 -1.58
N SER A 451 -10.29 2.65 -0.84
CA SER A 451 -9.28 1.69 -1.29
C SER A 451 -9.71 0.23 -1.10
N GLY A 452 -8.97 -0.70 -1.70
CA GLY A 452 -9.16 -2.13 -1.54
C GLY A 452 -10.33 -2.72 -2.33
N SER A 453 -10.72 -2.10 -3.45
CA SER A 453 -11.77 -2.63 -4.32
C SER A 453 -11.38 -3.92 -5.06
N ASP A 454 -10.09 -4.20 -5.22
CA ASP A 454 -9.57 -5.38 -5.91
C ASP A 454 -9.71 -6.65 -5.08
N ALA A 455 -9.69 -7.78 -5.77
CA ALA A 455 -9.63 -9.09 -5.16
C ALA A 455 -8.40 -9.24 -4.22
N HIS A 456 -8.60 -9.94 -3.10
CA HIS A 456 -7.59 -10.14 -2.03
C HIS A 456 -7.10 -8.86 -1.34
N SER A 457 -7.93 -7.81 -1.30
CA SER A 457 -7.59 -6.57 -0.59
C SER A 457 -7.90 -6.63 0.89
N ASN A 458 -6.98 -6.09 1.67
CA ASN A 458 -7.09 -5.85 3.10
C ASN A 458 -6.94 -4.34 3.35
N LYS A 459 -7.25 -3.88 4.58
CA LYS A 459 -7.01 -2.47 4.94
C LYS A 459 -5.51 -2.17 4.96
N PHE A 460 -4.74 -3.07 5.54
CA PHE A 460 -3.28 -3.13 5.53
C PHE A 460 -2.81 -4.46 6.15
N ASN A 461 -1.56 -4.85 5.89
CA ASN A 461 -1.05 -6.16 6.28
C ASN A 461 0.34 -6.14 6.91
N PHE A 462 0.56 -6.98 7.92
CA PHE A 462 1.89 -7.36 8.40
C PHE A 462 2.12 -8.85 8.24
N TYR A 463 3.08 -9.23 7.40
CA TYR A 463 3.34 -10.60 7.02
C TYR A 463 4.73 -11.05 7.46
N GLN A 464 4.85 -12.36 7.68
CA GLN A 464 6.07 -13.17 7.63
C GLN A 464 7.31 -12.44 8.19
N GLY A 465 7.55 -12.56 9.49
CA GLY A 465 8.74 -11.97 10.13
C GLY A 465 8.54 -10.55 10.62
N SER A 466 7.34 -9.98 10.48
CA SER A 466 7.03 -8.68 11.07
C SER A 466 6.94 -8.78 12.58
N ASP A 467 7.62 -7.88 13.30
CA ASP A 467 7.77 -7.95 14.75
C ASP A 467 8.02 -6.58 15.38
N ALA A 468 7.50 -6.33 16.58
CA ALA A 468 7.61 -5.05 17.28
C ALA A 468 7.21 -3.89 16.35
N VAL A 469 5.91 -3.85 16.00
CA VAL A 469 5.34 -2.79 15.18
C VAL A 469 4.23 -2.09 15.95
N LEU A 470 4.32 -0.76 16.03
CA LEU A 470 3.29 0.09 16.62
C LEU A 470 2.39 0.64 15.52
N VAL A 471 1.09 0.36 15.61
CA VAL A 471 0.04 0.94 14.77
C VAL A 471 -0.77 1.90 15.64
N TYR A 472 -0.64 3.20 15.43
CA TYR A 472 -1.17 4.22 16.35
C TYR A 472 -1.97 5.30 15.61
N GLY A 473 -3.23 5.55 15.94
CA GLY A 473 -3.97 6.64 15.29
C GLY A 473 -4.20 6.42 13.78
N VAL A 474 -4.31 5.16 13.32
CA VAL A 474 -4.57 4.85 11.91
C VAL A 474 -6.06 4.83 11.65
N ARG A 475 -6.48 5.51 10.58
CA ARG A 475 -7.88 5.65 10.18
C ARG A 475 -8.14 5.03 8.81
N CYS A 476 -9.25 4.30 8.68
CA CYS A 476 -9.71 3.74 7.40
C CYS A 476 -11.12 4.23 7.05
N ARG A 477 -11.29 4.90 5.90
CA ARG A 477 -12.61 5.38 5.41
C ARG A 477 -12.94 4.80 4.04
N GLY A 478 -14.01 4.02 3.91
CA GLY A 478 -14.33 3.39 2.61
C GLY A 478 -13.26 2.40 2.12
N VAL A 479 -12.50 1.80 3.05
CA VAL A 479 -11.47 0.78 2.73
C VAL A 479 -12.05 -0.60 2.96
N SER A 480 -12.11 -1.41 1.91
CA SER A 480 -12.58 -2.80 1.99
C SER A 480 -11.55 -3.71 2.66
N GLY A 481 -11.97 -4.90 3.08
CA GLY A 481 -11.13 -5.84 3.79
C GLY A 481 -11.01 -5.55 5.29
N TYR A 482 -9.97 -6.08 5.91
CA TYR A 482 -9.65 -5.92 7.33
C TYR A 482 -8.16 -5.65 7.50
N ALA A 483 -7.75 -5.06 8.62
CA ALA A 483 -6.34 -5.05 9.01
C ALA A 483 -5.94 -6.47 9.41
N THR A 484 -4.80 -6.96 8.95
CA THR A 484 -4.37 -8.33 9.27
C THR A 484 -2.90 -8.41 9.60
N TYR A 485 -2.55 -9.43 10.37
CA TYR A 485 -1.19 -9.87 10.47
C TYR A 485 -1.11 -11.41 10.51
N GLN A 486 -0.09 -11.95 9.87
CA GLN A 486 0.10 -13.39 9.71
C GLN A 486 1.58 -13.72 9.75
N LYS A 487 1.95 -14.69 10.58
CA LYS A 487 3.35 -15.00 10.87
C LYS A 487 4.08 -13.73 11.33
N ALA A 488 3.49 -13.09 12.34
CA ALA A 488 3.98 -11.84 12.91
C ALA A 488 3.86 -11.85 14.44
N SER A 489 4.68 -11.05 15.08
CA SER A 489 4.86 -10.96 16.53
C SER A 489 4.67 -9.51 17.00
N ARG A 490 4.22 -9.27 18.24
CA ARG A 490 4.22 -7.94 18.88
C ARG A 490 3.76 -6.79 17.96
N ILE A 491 2.61 -7.00 17.30
CA ILE A 491 1.94 -5.96 16.51
C ILE A 491 0.90 -5.30 17.41
N HIS A 492 1.16 -4.06 17.80
CA HIS A 492 0.37 -3.32 18.77
C HIS A 492 -0.55 -2.32 18.06
N PHE A 493 -1.80 -2.19 18.52
CA PHE A 493 -2.81 -1.31 17.93
C PHE A 493 -3.37 -0.35 18.98
N ALA A 494 -3.32 0.94 18.68
CA ALA A 494 -3.68 2.00 19.60
C ALA A 494 -4.47 3.08 18.87
N PHE A 495 -5.56 3.57 19.46
CA PHE A 495 -6.28 4.73 18.93
C PHE A 495 -6.65 4.59 17.43
N CYS A 496 -6.87 3.38 16.92
CA CYS A 496 -7.19 3.16 15.51
C CYS A 496 -8.71 3.21 15.26
N ASP A 497 -9.10 3.73 14.11
CA ASP A 497 -10.47 3.68 13.59
C ASP A 497 -10.51 2.77 12.36
N LEU A 498 -10.95 1.52 12.59
CA LEU A 498 -10.98 0.47 11.58
C LEU A 498 -12.42 -0.07 11.44
N PRO A 499 -13.25 0.53 10.57
CA PRO A 499 -14.63 0.08 10.38
C PRO A 499 -14.70 -1.36 9.85
N CYS A 500 -15.65 -2.15 10.36
CA CYS A 500 -15.95 -3.49 9.85
C CYS A 500 -16.35 -3.47 8.37
N ASP A 501 -15.82 -4.41 7.58
CA ASP A 501 -16.22 -4.57 6.17
C ASP A 501 -17.20 -5.75 5.98
N PRO A 502 -18.41 -5.51 5.42
CA PRO A 502 -19.41 -6.56 5.21
C PRO A 502 -18.97 -7.60 4.17
N ARG A 503 -18.15 -7.21 3.18
CA ARG A 503 -17.58 -8.15 2.19
C ARG A 503 -16.61 -9.14 2.85
N SER A 504 -16.15 -8.81 4.04
CA SER A 504 -15.21 -9.59 4.84
C SER A 504 -15.86 -10.22 6.06
N ASN A 505 -17.15 -10.53 6.04
CA ASN A 505 -17.89 -11.06 7.20
C ASN A 505 -17.76 -10.15 8.43
N ASN A 506 -17.83 -8.83 8.23
CA ASN A 506 -17.72 -7.79 9.25
C ASN A 506 -16.41 -7.82 10.05
N ARG A 507 -15.34 -8.37 9.49
CA ARG A 507 -14.00 -8.30 10.11
C ARG A 507 -13.45 -6.88 9.98
N ALA A 508 -12.83 -6.39 11.04
CA ALA A 508 -12.10 -5.13 11.08
C ALA A 508 -10.61 -5.38 11.27
N LEU A 509 -10.25 -6.27 12.20
CA LEU A 509 -8.89 -6.64 12.54
C LEU A 509 -8.77 -8.15 12.80
N VAL A 510 -7.76 -8.79 12.19
CA VAL A 510 -7.60 -10.25 12.23
C VAL A 510 -6.15 -10.64 12.50
N SER A 511 -5.92 -11.44 13.53
CA SER A 511 -4.73 -12.27 13.69
C SER A 511 -4.91 -13.54 12.89
N GLN A 512 -4.04 -13.77 11.91
CA GLN A 512 -3.99 -15.00 11.11
C GLN A 512 -2.73 -15.83 11.46
N ASN A 513 -2.18 -15.68 12.66
CA ASN A 513 -1.00 -16.40 13.13
C ASN A 513 -1.30 -17.88 13.45
N PHE A 514 -0.83 -18.81 12.62
CA PHE A 514 -0.97 -20.26 12.85
C PHE A 514 0.33 -20.90 13.31
N SER A 515 0.24 -21.94 14.16
CA SER A 515 1.39 -22.74 14.58
C SER A 515 1.96 -23.52 13.41
N GLN A 516 3.27 -23.47 13.16
CA GLN A 516 3.88 -24.43 12.24
C GLN A 516 3.83 -25.86 12.81
N LYS A 517 3.37 -26.81 11.99
CA LYS A 517 3.88 -28.18 12.11
C LYS A 517 5.35 -28.09 11.65
N THR A 518 6.26 -28.42 12.57
CA THR A 518 7.71 -28.63 12.41
C THR A 518 8.61 -27.41 12.12
N GLY A 519 9.26 -26.93 13.19
CA GLY A 519 10.72 -26.80 13.30
C GLY A 519 11.41 -25.65 12.57
N LYS A 520 11.44 -24.46 13.19
CA LYS A 520 12.60 -23.55 13.34
C LYS A 520 12.15 -22.27 14.08
N ASP A 521 12.91 -21.89 15.10
CA ASP A 521 12.55 -20.93 16.15
C ASP A 521 12.67 -19.44 15.73
N ALA A 522 11.97 -18.59 16.48
CA ALA A 522 11.59 -17.19 16.21
C ALA A 522 12.71 -16.11 16.24
N GLY A 523 13.96 -16.44 15.92
CA GLY A 523 15.10 -15.50 15.93
C GLY A 523 15.66 -15.10 14.56
N ASP A 524 15.25 -15.75 13.47
CA ASP A 524 15.98 -15.79 12.19
C ASP A 524 15.23 -15.21 10.96
N GLY A 525 14.06 -14.59 11.16
CA GLY A 525 13.24 -14.05 10.06
C GLY A 525 12.19 -15.01 9.50
N THR A 526 11.85 -16.10 10.20
CA THR A 526 10.82 -17.09 9.81
C THR A 526 9.36 -16.66 10.06
N GLY A 527 9.14 -15.67 10.93
CA GLY A 527 7.80 -15.13 11.23
C GLY A 527 6.99 -15.89 12.27
N GLU A 528 7.59 -16.74 13.09
CA GLU A 528 6.88 -17.24 14.26
C GLU A 528 6.77 -16.14 15.34
N PRO A 529 5.65 -16.07 16.07
CA PRO A 529 5.50 -15.17 17.21
C PRO A 529 6.59 -15.38 18.27
N VAL A 530 7.09 -14.31 18.88
CA VAL A 530 7.94 -14.43 20.07
C VAL A 530 7.12 -15.12 21.16
N GLU A 531 7.62 -16.26 21.66
CA GLU A 531 6.93 -17.06 22.66
C GLU A 531 6.63 -16.22 23.92
N GLY A 532 5.40 -16.33 24.44
CA GLY A 532 4.96 -15.60 25.61
C GLY A 532 4.74 -14.09 25.39
N SER A 533 5.00 -13.56 24.19
CA SER A 533 4.76 -12.15 23.91
C SER A 533 3.28 -11.78 23.95
N THR A 534 3.00 -10.54 24.35
CA THR A 534 1.66 -9.98 24.42
C THR A 534 1.41 -9.02 23.27
N PHE A 535 0.29 -9.21 22.58
CA PHE A 535 -0.25 -8.24 21.62
C PHE A 535 -1.20 -7.31 22.36
N TYR A 536 -1.01 -6.00 22.18
CA TYR A 536 -1.82 -4.97 22.84
C TYR A 536 -2.75 -4.29 21.84
N TYR A 537 -4.02 -4.16 22.22
CA TYR A 537 -5.05 -3.41 21.49
C TYR A 537 -5.76 -2.48 22.46
N TRP A 538 -5.49 -1.18 22.42
CA TRP A 538 -6.16 -0.24 23.31
C TRP A 538 -6.77 0.92 22.58
N ASN A 539 -7.89 1.41 23.11
CA ASN A 539 -8.52 2.62 22.60
C ASN A 539 -8.86 2.55 21.10
N ASN A 540 -9.19 1.36 20.56
CA ASN A 540 -9.55 1.23 19.15
C ASN A 540 -11.06 1.30 18.95
N THR A 541 -11.50 1.83 17.81
CA THR A 541 -12.87 1.74 17.32
C THR A 541 -12.94 0.74 16.17
N LEU A 542 -13.44 -0.46 16.46
CA LEU A 542 -13.68 -1.56 15.54
C LEU A 542 -15.21 -1.78 15.41
N ALA A 543 -15.90 -0.72 15.01
CA ALA A 543 -17.36 -0.66 15.04
C ALA A 543 -18.03 -1.14 13.75
N LYS A 544 -19.32 -1.47 13.87
CA LYS A 544 -20.20 -1.83 12.75
C LYS A 544 -20.34 -0.64 11.79
N GLY A 545 -20.15 -0.87 10.48
CA GLY A 545 -20.51 0.10 9.45
C GLY A 545 -22.03 0.21 9.26
N HIS A 546 -22.50 1.36 8.75
CA HIS A 546 -23.94 1.68 8.63
C HIS A 546 -24.78 0.66 7.82
N ASN A 547 -24.17 -0.13 6.92
CA ASN A 547 -24.85 -1.08 6.04
C ASN A 547 -24.46 -2.56 6.28
N ASN A 548 -23.97 -2.88 7.48
CA ASN A 548 -23.37 -4.19 7.75
C ASN A 548 -24.39 -5.25 8.18
N SER A 549 -24.07 -6.52 7.88
CA SER A 549 -24.80 -7.68 8.39
C SER A 549 -24.88 -7.68 9.92
N GLU A 550 -25.81 -8.43 10.51
CA GLU A 550 -25.92 -8.57 11.97
C GLU A 550 -24.73 -9.34 12.60
N LYS A 551 -23.86 -9.97 11.80
CA LYS A 551 -22.73 -10.75 12.32
C LYS A 551 -21.71 -9.84 12.99
N ALA A 552 -21.58 -9.93 14.30
CA ALA A 552 -20.52 -9.28 15.06
C ALA A 552 -19.27 -10.17 15.05
N ASN A 553 -18.16 -9.67 14.48
CA ASN A 553 -16.89 -10.40 14.33
C ASN A 553 -15.73 -9.44 14.01
N ALA A 554 -15.76 -8.23 14.58
CA ALA A 554 -14.82 -7.16 14.26
C ALA A 554 -13.37 -7.53 14.57
N LEU A 555 -13.13 -8.09 15.76
CA LEU A 555 -11.81 -8.49 16.24
C LEU A 555 -11.68 -10.02 16.27
N ARG A 556 -10.80 -10.60 15.44
CA ARG A 556 -10.58 -12.05 15.44
C ARG A 556 -9.12 -12.37 15.74
N LEU A 557 -8.88 -12.96 16.91
CA LEU A 557 -7.53 -13.29 17.37
C LEU A 557 -7.27 -14.81 17.25
N GLY A 558 -6.06 -15.19 16.81
CA GLY A 558 -5.44 -16.53 16.81
C GLY A 558 -6.22 -17.76 16.27
N PRO A 559 -5.71 -18.52 15.28
CA PRO A 559 -6.05 -19.94 15.08
C PRO A 559 -5.36 -20.87 16.09
N GLU A 560 -5.69 -22.17 16.01
CA GLU A 560 -5.37 -23.18 17.05
C GLU A 560 -3.86 -23.33 17.27
N ARG A 561 -3.44 -23.45 18.54
CA ARG A 561 -2.09 -23.87 19.00
C ARG A 561 -0.95 -22.85 18.93
N ASN A 562 -1.21 -21.54 19.07
CA ASN A 562 -0.12 -20.56 19.25
C ASN A 562 0.12 -20.23 20.74
N SER A 563 1.32 -19.76 21.11
CA SER A 563 1.71 -19.37 22.48
C SER A 563 1.48 -17.87 22.78
N GLN A 564 0.59 -17.23 22.01
CA GLN A 564 0.41 -15.78 22.05
C GLN A 564 -0.51 -15.35 23.18
N ASN A 565 -0.14 -14.25 23.85
CA ASN A 565 -1.02 -13.54 24.76
C ASN A 565 -1.67 -12.35 24.02
N HIS A 566 -2.94 -12.09 24.30
CA HIS A 566 -3.68 -10.97 23.73
C HIS A 566 -4.30 -10.15 24.85
N ALA A 567 -4.03 -8.84 24.84
CA ALA A 567 -4.52 -7.89 25.83
C ALA A 567 -5.26 -6.75 25.15
N PHE A 568 -6.56 -6.59 25.42
CA PHE A 568 -7.36 -5.55 24.80
C PHE A 568 -8.25 -4.78 25.78
N PHE A 569 -8.05 -3.45 25.81
CA PHE A 569 -8.64 -2.54 26.79
C PHE A 569 -9.25 -1.31 26.13
N ASN A 570 -10.31 -0.74 26.71
CA ASN A 570 -10.88 0.53 26.26
C ASN A 570 -11.34 0.54 24.78
N ASN A 571 -11.65 -0.61 24.16
CA ASN A 571 -12.01 -0.64 22.74
C ASN A 571 -13.53 -0.55 22.55
N ILE A 572 -13.98 0.00 21.43
CA ILE A 572 -15.35 -0.15 20.92
C ILE A 572 -15.33 -1.27 19.87
N LEU A 573 -16.02 -2.38 20.14
CA LEU A 573 -15.97 -3.60 19.34
C LEU A 573 -17.36 -3.97 18.80
N HIS A 574 -17.46 -4.35 17.53
CA HIS A 574 -18.64 -5.07 17.02
C HIS A 574 -18.38 -6.58 17.04
N GLY A 575 -18.29 -7.12 18.25
CA GLY A 575 -17.93 -8.51 18.54
C GLY A 575 -16.45 -8.81 18.32
N GLY A 576 -15.95 -9.79 19.05
CA GLY A 576 -14.61 -10.31 18.81
C GLY A 576 -13.86 -10.73 20.07
N GLY A 577 -12.60 -11.09 19.88
CA GLY A 577 -11.71 -11.63 20.91
C GLY A 577 -11.09 -12.96 20.48
N LEU A 578 -10.67 -13.77 21.45
CA LEU A 578 -10.06 -15.07 21.22
C LEU A 578 -11.11 -16.19 21.35
N SER A 579 -11.86 -16.46 20.26
CA SER A 579 -12.99 -17.40 20.27
C SER A 579 -12.66 -18.81 20.76
N GLN A 580 -11.38 -19.18 20.73
CA GLN A 580 -10.91 -20.53 21.08
C GLN A 580 -10.94 -20.82 22.58
N ILE A 581 -10.79 -19.80 23.43
CA ILE A 581 -10.95 -19.95 24.89
C ILE A 581 -12.32 -20.55 25.20
N TYR A 582 -13.35 -20.07 24.48
CA TYR A 582 -14.75 -20.37 24.76
C TYR A 582 -15.28 -21.58 23.97
N THR A 583 -14.69 -21.90 22.82
CA THR A 583 -15.20 -22.95 21.92
C THR A 583 -14.36 -24.22 21.88
N LYS A 584 -13.10 -24.18 22.33
CA LYS A 584 -12.13 -25.27 22.14
C LYS A 584 -11.17 -25.48 23.32
N SER A 585 -11.52 -24.98 24.51
CA SER A 585 -10.76 -25.15 25.75
C SER A 585 -9.32 -24.61 25.70
N ALA A 586 -9.08 -23.50 24.98
CA ALA A 586 -7.79 -22.80 25.07
C ALA A 586 -7.59 -22.18 26.47
N GLU A 587 -6.33 -21.99 26.89
CA GLU A 587 -5.99 -21.44 28.21
C GLU A 587 -6.55 -20.02 28.41
N PRO A 588 -7.45 -19.80 29.38
CA PRO A 588 -8.07 -18.49 29.60
C PRO A 588 -7.06 -17.38 29.92
N LYS A 589 -5.92 -17.72 30.50
CA LYS A 589 -4.83 -16.77 30.86
C LYS A 589 -4.23 -16.04 29.66
N ARG A 590 -4.46 -16.53 28.44
CA ARG A 590 -3.96 -15.93 27.19
C ARG A 590 -4.76 -14.71 26.75
N GLU A 591 -5.93 -14.46 27.33
CA GLU A 591 -6.75 -13.27 27.09
C GLU A 591 -6.79 -12.39 28.34
N ARG A 592 -6.39 -11.12 28.19
CA ARG A 592 -6.61 -10.06 29.18
C ARG A 592 -7.54 -9.02 28.57
N ARG A 593 -8.66 -8.73 29.21
CA ARG A 593 -9.62 -7.73 28.73
C ARG A 593 -10.34 -7.03 29.87
N SER A 594 -10.63 -5.75 29.67
CA SER A 594 -11.49 -4.94 30.53
C SER A 594 -11.87 -3.64 29.83
N HIS A 595 -12.88 -2.93 30.34
CA HIS A 595 -13.26 -1.58 29.87
C HIS A 595 -13.69 -1.47 28.39
N ASN A 596 -13.89 -2.59 27.71
CA ASN A 596 -14.37 -2.61 26.32
C ASN A 596 -15.88 -2.32 26.24
N ARG A 597 -16.32 -1.81 25.09
CA ARG A 597 -17.73 -1.60 24.78
C ARG A 597 -18.12 -2.39 23.55
N TYR A 598 -19.22 -3.13 23.64
CA TYR A 598 -19.66 -4.02 22.59
C TYR A 598 -20.91 -3.47 21.89
N THR A 599 -20.79 -3.11 20.61
CA THR A 599 -21.91 -2.71 19.74
C THR A 599 -22.65 -3.91 19.14
N GLY A 600 -22.19 -5.12 19.44
CA GLY A 600 -22.74 -6.41 19.04
C GLY A 600 -21.85 -7.52 19.60
N LEU A 601 -22.41 -8.72 19.75
CA LEU A 601 -21.71 -9.88 20.30
C LEU A 601 -21.59 -10.98 19.24
N SER A 602 -20.40 -11.58 19.16
CA SER A 602 -20.16 -12.72 18.27
C SER A 602 -21.04 -13.90 18.69
N TRP A 603 -21.29 -14.84 17.77
CA TRP A 603 -22.13 -16.02 18.05
C TRP A 603 -21.66 -16.87 19.26
N TRP A 604 -20.36 -16.82 19.59
CA TRP A 604 -19.75 -17.51 20.73
C TRP A 604 -19.69 -16.66 22.01
N GLN A 605 -20.01 -15.37 21.96
CA GLN A 605 -20.03 -14.47 23.11
C GLN A 605 -21.36 -14.56 23.85
N THR A 606 -21.68 -15.77 24.35
CA THR A 606 -22.91 -16.07 25.09
C THR A 606 -22.60 -16.95 26.30
N SER A 607 -23.53 -17.00 27.27
CA SER A 607 -23.39 -17.86 28.45
C SER A 607 -23.29 -19.35 28.10
N HIS A 608 -23.81 -19.78 26.94
CA HIS A 608 -23.66 -21.15 26.45
C HIS A 608 -22.19 -21.57 26.26
N TYR A 609 -21.31 -20.63 25.91
CA TYR A 609 -19.87 -20.86 25.78
C TYR A 609 -19.07 -20.35 26.99
N ASN A 610 -19.73 -20.16 28.14
CA ASN A 610 -19.14 -19.58 29.35
C ASN A 610 -18.53 -18.18 29.12
N TRP A 611 -19.03 -17.43 28.14
CA TRP A 611 -18.61 -16.06 27.92
C TRP A 611 -19.49 -15.08 28.72
N HIS A 612 -18.82 -14.13 29.38
CA HIS A 612 -19.45 -13.04 30.12
C HIS A 612 -18.67 -11.73 29.90
N LEU A 613 -19.32 -10.59 30.14
CA LEU A 613 -18.65 -9.29 30.18
C LEU A 613 -17.55 -9.32 31.25
N GLY A 614 -16.39 -8.78 30.89
CA GLY A 614 -15.24 -8.66 31.79
C GLY A 614 -15.38 -7.44 32.71
N PRO A 615 -14.35 -7.16 33.52
CA PRO A 615 -14.33 -5.99 34.39
C PRO A 615 -14.59 -4.70 33.59
N ASP A 616 -15.56 -3.91 34.05
CA ASP A 616 -15.96 -2.62 33.47
C ASP A 616 -16.34 -2.66 31.98
N GLU A 617 -16.73 -3.83 31.46
CA GLU A 617 -17.21 -3.99 30.09
C GLU A 617 -18.73 -3.84 29.99
N GLU A 618 -19.22 -3.32 28.87
CA GLU A 618 -20.65 -3.05 28.67
C GLU A 618 -21.06 -3.28 27.21
N GLN A 619 -22.31 -3.70 26.98
CA GLN A 619 -22.93 -3.64 25.65
C GLN A 619 -23.57 -2.27 25.41
N MET A 620 -23.38 -1.71 24.23
CA MET A 620 -23.90 -0.40 23.84
C MET A 620 -24.61 -0.46 22.48
N ARG A 621 -25.43 0.54 22.17
CA ARG A 621 -26.02 0.66 20.82
C ARG A 621 -24.96 1.15 19.82
N PRO A 622 -24.99 0.69 18.55
CA PRO A 622 -24.18 1.30 17.50
C PRO A 622 -24.39 2.83 17.44
N GLY A 623 -23.30 3.60 17.38
CA GLY A 623 -23.33 5.07 17.33
C GLY A 623 -23.59 5.78 18.67
N GLN A 624 -23.88 5.05 19.74
CA GLN A 624 -23.95 5.63 21.09
C GLN A 624 -22.55 6.10 21.51
N LYS A 625 -22.45 7.16 22.33
CA LYS A 625 -21.18 7.50 23.00
C LYS A 625 -20.88 6.50 24.13
N PRO A 626 -19.65 6.01 24.27
CA PRO A 626 -19.29 5.11 25.37
C PRO A 626 -19.47 5.83 26.71
N ARG A 627 -19.93 5.08 27.73
CA ARG A 627 -20.09 5.56 29.11
C ARG A 627 -19.00 4.99 30.01
N GLY A 628 -18.74 5.65 31.13
CA GLY A 628 -17.72 5.25 32.11
C GLY A 628 -16.32 5.74 31.75
N LYS A 629 -15.37 5.49 32.64
CA LYS A 629 -13.95 5.77 32.43
C LYS A 629 -13.27 4.52 31.87
N GLY A 630 -12.30 4.70 30.98
CA GLY A 630 -11.41 3.64 30.55
C GLY A 630 -10.34 3.33 31.61
N LEU A 631 -9.59 2.26 31.35
CA LEU A 631 -8.37 1.88 32.07
C LEU A 631 -7.24 2.86 31.74
N ASP A 632 -6.51 3.34 32.76
CA ASP A 632 -5.27 4.07 32.55
C ASP A 632 -4.21 3.13 31.97
N MET A 633 -3.84 3.36 30.70
CA MET A 633 -2.90 2.52 29.98
C MET A 633 -1.44 2.93 30.22
N ARG A 634 -1.16 4.07 30.86
CA ARG A 634 0.22 4.56 31.06
C ARG A 634 1.14 3.54 31.75
N PRO A 635 0.73 2.81 32.81
CA PRO A 635 1.60 1.81 33.42
C PRO A 635 2.03 0.71 32.45
N VAL A 636 1.10 0.22 31.61
CA VAL A 636 1.39 -0.81 30.60
C VAL A 636 2.22 -0.24 29.46
N ILE A 637 1.87 0.96 28.97
CA ILE A 637 2.61 1.64 27.91
C ILE A 637 4.07 1.83 28.34
N LEU A 638 4.32 2.41 29.51
CA LEU A 638 5.66 2.75 29.97
C LEU A 638 6.52 1.52 30.28
N SER A 639 5.92 0.46 30.84
CA SER A 639 6.68 -0.73 31.27
C SER A 639 6.87 -1.78 30.16
N GLU A 640 5.90 -1.95 29.26
CA GLU A 640 5.91 -3.08 28.31
C GLU A 640 6.02 -2.66 26.83
N ILE A 641 5.47 -1.49 26.45
CA ILE A 641 5.30 -1.12 25.04
C ILE A 641 6.33 -0.07 24.60
N ALA A 642 6.40 1.07 25.29
CA ALA A 642 7.27 2.20 24.97
C ALA A 642 8.77 1.83 24.87
N PRO A 643 9.31 0.90 25.69
CA PRO A 643 10.70 0.45 25.52
C PRO A 643 10.99 -0.17 24.15
N LEU A 644 9.98 -0.71 23.46
CA LEU A 644 10.13 -1.25 22.10
C LEU A 644 10.15 -0.14 21.02
N PHE A 645 9.64 1.05 21.34
CA PHE A 645 9.46 2.17 20.40
C PHE A 645 10.04 3.47 20.94
N PRO A 646 11.36 3.55 21.21
CA PRO A 646 11.98 4.72 21.84
C PRO A 646 11.88 6.01 21.00
N LYS A 647 11.60 5.89 19.70
CA LYS A 647 11.39 7.03 18.77
C LYS A 647 9.94 7.55 18.77
N PHE A 648 9.01 6.89 19.46
CA PHE A 648 7.61 7.33 19.54
C PHE A 648 7.38 8.15 20.80
N THR A 649 6.95 9.40 20.62
CA THR A 649 6.79 10.40 21.69
C THR A 649 5.35 10.89 21.84
N HIS A 650 4.40 10.33 21.09
CA HIS A 650 3.01 10.80 21.04
C HIS A 650 2.05 9.86 21.79
N TRP A 651 2.49 9.29 22.92
CA TRP A 651 1.70 8.32 23.69
C TRP A 651 0.41 8.92 24.28
N ASP A 652 0.42 10.23 24.51
CA ASP A 652 -0.66 10.98 25.15
C ASP A 652 -1.54 11.73 24.15
N LEU A 653 -1.54 11.34 22.87
CA LEU A 653 -2.36 11.96 21.83
C LEU A 653 -3.40 10.97 21.30
N ASP A 654 -4.64 11.38 21.12
CA ASP A 654 -5.65 10.54 20.46
C ASP A 654 -5.49 10.50 18.93
N ILE A 655 -6.43 9.86 18.23
CA ILE A 655 -6.39 9.77 16.76
C ILE A 655 -6.43 11.14 16.04
N GLU A 656 -6.96 12.19 16.68
CA GLU A 656 -7.03 13.56 16.14
C GLU A 656 -5.85 14.42 16.63
N GLY A 657 -4.88 13.82 17.31
CA GLY A 657 -3.74 14.53 17.87
C GLY A 657 -4.08 15.37 19.10
N GLN A 658 -5.23 15.13 19.74
CA GLN A 658 -5.65 15.82 20.95
C GLN A 658 -5.05 15.17 22.19
N PRO A 659 -4.65 15.94 23.22
CA PRO A 659 -4.17 15.37 24.47
C PRO A 659 -5.20 14.44 25.13
N VAL A 660 -4.74 13.28 25.58
CA VAL A 660 -5.54 12.31 26.34
C VAL A 660 -5.57 12.71 27.81
N ASP A 661 -6.76 12.85 28.39
CA ASP A 661 -6.95 12.94 29.84
C ASP A 661 -6.86 11.53 30.45
N TRP A 662 -5.71 11.19 31.01
CA TRP A 662 -5.51 9.88 31.65
C TRP A 662 -6.14 9.76 33.06
N ASP A 663 -6.69 10.83 33.63
CA ASP A 663 -7.51 10.76 34.86
C ASP A 663 -8.98 10.43 34.53
N ALA A 664 -9.35 10.55 33.26
CA ALA A 664 -10.57 10.04 32.66
C ALA A 664 -10.28 9.34 31.32
N PRO A 665 -9.53 8.21 31.31
CA PRO A 665 -9.07 7.60 30.07
C PRO A 665 -10.21 7.33 29.11
N PRO A 666 -10.04 7.59 27.81
CA PRO A 666 -11.11 7.41 26.84
C PRO A 666 -11.42 5.94 26.59
N ILE A 667 -12.56 5.70 25.94
CA ILE A 667 -12.94 4.42 25.37
C ILE A 667 -13.21 4.61 23.88
N GLY A 668 -12.54 3.83 23.05
CA GLY A 668 -12.41 4.09 21.62
C GLY A 668 -11.26 5.06 21.32
N CYS A 669 -11.17 5.45 20.05
CA CYS A 669 -10.02 6.18 19.51
C CYS A 669 -10.05 7.70 19.67
N LEU A 670 -11.15 8.26 20.17
CA LEU A 670 -11.30 9.69 20.43
C LEU A 670 -11.22 9.92 21.93
N ALA A 671 -10.43 10.92 22.35
CA ALA A 671 -10.33 11.37 23.74
C ALA A 671 -11.60 12.09 24.22
#